data_AF-R7RVW9-F1
#
_entry.id   AF-R7RVW9-F1
#
_cell.length_a   1.000
_cell.length_b   1.000
_cell.length_c   1.000
_cell.angle_alpha   90.00
_cell.angle_beta   90.00
_cell.angle_gamma   90.00
#
_symmetry.space_group_name_H-M   'P 1'
#
loop_
_entity.id
_entity.type
_entity.pdbx_description
1 polymer ?
#
loop_
_entity_poly.entity_id
_entity_poly.type
_entity_poly.pdbx_seq_one_letter_code
_entity_poly.pdbx_strand_id
1 'polypeptide(L)'
;MVAGRPFQRALTFLFMTFLFLDALCVPMNVTIDDQAGDEVTGLKPIYSPAEEWQEFNCTEFNVADDPCSALDGTWHNATAGSLFEEPPSFTIQFHGTAIWISNIIKVGTFASLSFTLDDKDITLVAQGLDAIGTGDSDFQYNQTVFTKEGLKQGFHTVVGTVLFSDGPVLFDYAVYIFRTSTTQLHNRLLELFETVDHTARTAVSIHHTHVTLSPSDKSNHAKDLNSHKFNIISSSLLHFDHIGPTDFTIDCLLVDCAITYIIADIGFTFLRTISNNTLICFIARTTDMTEILDRGSGPSASPAVLSPPSLDLPSVLDIHAGTRTLTTGAAASPRSSISGIMSSLRREEALQDIADRLGLDMKSAGRRKVVVRRPSFTRFFRIGRLYLISTSVADVVILRRALYHPTALRSPSPIFANKPRRLPPFFRPTMPSESAWRKIIETNPKRVVEFYQVGPNRNRWGYTGLDITMSMLAMKEVAWEGGSSWKALVDYGIAEQLCLAAINLEMKFPENLDTTEQQRLAARETMESSYHIPVEILYMGAHHLESPLSSRDQKFILCIKRYWTALTDQMWRDPQRSLLPGPTHVFERAVFAWLLAELMRKEPSFLSIIDSCDDKTVPLISRFWMHTTHAHDAGGAADCFSLAFDPDPRKDNMVYNYRQSHPVPPHVIPAFLQGSNYVQPVAFSSH
;
A
#
# COMPACT_ATOMS: atom_id res chain seq x y z
N MET A 1 29.94 -66.96 24.37
CA MET A 1 30.07 -65.88 23.37
C MET A 1 28.69 -65.40 22.94
N VAL A 2 28.06 -64.49 23.69
CA VAL A 2 26.79 -63.83 23.32
C VAL A 2 26.82 -62.38 23.83
N ALA A 3 27.79 -61.59 23.36
CA ALA A 3 27.93 -60.17 23.74
C ALA A 3 27.84 -59.19 22.54
N GLY A 4 27.51 -59.67 21.33
CA GLY A 4 27.56 -58.85 20.10
C GLY A 4 26.27 -58.13 19.70
N ARG A 5 25.10 -58.52 20.23
CA ARG A 5 23.80 -57.99 19.77
C ARG A 5 23.43 -56.58 20.28
N PRO A 6 23.75 -56.15 21.51
CA PRO A 6 23.42 -54.79 21.97
C PRO A 6 24.33 -53.73 21.33
N PHE A 7 25.61 -54.05 21.11
CA PHE A 7 26.58 -53.15 20.47
C PHE A 7 26.20 -52.82 19.03
N GLN A 8 25.77 -53.83 18.25
CA GLN A 8 25.37 -53.62 16.86
C GLN A 8 24.08 -52.78 16.73
N ARG A 9 23.13 -52.94 17.67
CA ARG A 9 21.92 -52.10 17.72
C ARG A 9 22.23 -50.66 18.12
N ALA A 10 23.13 -50.45 19.08
CA ALA A 10 23.60 -49.12 19.46
C ALA A 10 24.33 -48.42 18.29
N LEU A 11 25.19 -49.15 17.57
CA LEU A 11 25.91 -48.61 16.40
C LEU A 11 24.96 -48.28 15.25
N THR A 12 23.94 -49.10 15.01
CA THR A 12 22.93 -48.84 13.97
C THR A 12 22.05 -47.66 14.36
N PHE A 13 21.69 -47.53 15.63
CA PHE A 13 20.94 -46.38 16.13
C PHE A 13 21.76 -45.09 16.00
N LEU A 14 23.04 -45.11 16.40
CA LEU A 14 23.98 -43.98 16.28
C LEU A 14 24.19 -43.58 14.81
N PHE A 15 24.33 -44.56 13.91
CA PHE A 15 24.46 -44.32 12.48
C PHE A 15 23.17 -43.75 11.88
N MET A 16 22.00 -44.23 12.30
CA MET A 16 20.72 -43.66 11.89
C MET A 16 20.55 -42.23 12.42
N THR A 17 20.87 -41.93 13.69
CA THR A 17 20.84 -40.55 14.19
C THR A 17 21.81 -39.65 13.43
N PHE A 18 23.02 -40.12 13.09
CA PHE A 18 23.95 -39.36 12.24
C PHE A 18 23.38 -39.08 10.84
N LEU A 19 22.74 -40.08 10.20
CA LEU A 19 22.08 -39.88 8.90
C LEU A 19 20.86 -38.96 8.97
N PHE A 20 20.16 -38.90 10.12
CA PHE A 20 19.06 -37.95 10.35
C PHE A 20 19.54 -36.54 10.70
N LEU A 21 20.73 -36.40 11.30
CA LEU A 21 21.35 -35.11 11.61
C LEU A 21 21.79 -34.36 10.34
N ASP A 22 22.23 -35.06 9.30
CA ASP A 22 22.58 -34.46 8.00
C ASP A 22 21.38 -33.85 7.24
N ALA A 23 20.15 -34.20 7.63
CA ALA A 23 18.93 -33.63 7.06
C ALA A 23 18.46 -32.34 7.78
N LEU A 24 19.06 -31.98 8.92
CA LEU A 24 18.70 -30.80 9.70
C LEU A 24 19.50 -29.58 9.22
N CYS A 25 19.26 -29.16 7.98
CA CYS A 25 19.70 -27.84 7.55
C CYS A 25 18.80 -26.80 8.23
N VAL A 26 19.31 -26.19 9.30
CA VAL A 26 18.59 -25.13 10.02
C VAL A 26 18.71 -23.83 9.22
N PRO A 27 17.62 -23.24 8.72
CA PRO A 27 17.65 -21.92 8.12
C PRO A 27 18.01 -20.90 9.20
N MET A 28 18.99 -20.04 8.91
CA MET A 28 19.38 -18.93 9.78
C MET A 28 19.02 -17.61 9.08
N ASN A 29 18.41 -16.69 9.82
CA ASN A 29 18.22 -15.32 9.36
C ASN A 29 19.52 -14.55 9.60
N VAL A 30 20.01 -13.86 8.57
CA VAL A 30 21.19 -13.01 8.63
C VAL A 30 20.80 -11.62 8.17
N THR A 31 21.18 -10.60 8.93
CA THR A 31 20.87 -9.20 8.62
C THR A 31 21.99 -8.56 7.81
N ILE A 32 21.61 -7.65 6.93
CA ILE A 32 22.47 -6.73 6.19
C ILE A 32 21.98 -5.32 6.50
N ASP A 33 22.69 -4.66 7.39
CA ASP A 33 22.42 -3.28 7.81
C ASP A 33 22.90 -2.27 6.75
N ASP A 34 22.24 -1.12 6.64
CA ASP A 34 22.60 -0.09 5.67
C ASP A 34 24.01 0.47 5.85
N GLN A 35 24.49 0.55 7.09
CA GLN A 35 25.78 1.14 7.44
C GLN A 35 26.80 0.09 7.89
N ALA A 36 26.42 -0.89 8.71
CA ALA A 36 27.29 -1.95 9.21
C ALA A 36 27.50 -3.08 8.18
N GLY A 37 26.57 -3.27 7.25
CA GLY A 37 26.61 -4.30 6.23
C GLY A 37 26.15 -5.67 6.73
N ASP A 38 26.53 -6.72 6.01
CA ASP A 38 26.19 -8.12 6.32
C ASP A 38 26.86 -8.60 7.62
N GLU A 39 26.09 -9.10 8.58
CA GLU A 39 26.57 -9.56 9.90
C GLU A 39 27.62 -10.68 9.84
N VAL A 40 27.67 -11.45 8.75
CA VAL A 40 28.57 -12.58 8.56
C VAL A 40 29.81 -12.19 7.76
N THR A 41 29.63 -11.40 6.69
CA THR A 41 30.71 -11.09 5.74
C THR A 41 31.28 -9.68 5.87
N GLY A 42 30.56 -8.77 6.52
CA GLY A 42 30.87 -7.35 6.61
C GLY A 42 30.70 -6.60 5.28
N LEU A 43 30.10 -7.22 4.26
CA LEU A 43 29.85 -6.58 2.97
C LEU A 43 28.74 -5.54 3.13
N LYS A 44 29.06 -4.28 2.81
CA LYS A 44 28.10 -3.18 2.84
C LYS A 44 27.33 -3.07 1.52
N PRO A 45 26.10 -2.54 1.54
CA PRO A 45 25.40 -2.14 0.33
C PRO A 45 26.23 -1.15 -0.50
N ILE A 46 26.11 -1.22 -1.82
CA ILE A 46 26.76 -0.30 -2.75
C ILE A 46 25.72 0.68 -3.29
N TYR A 47 25.91 1.97 -3.05
CA TYR A 47 25.02 3.04 -3.47
C TYR A 47 25.50 3.71 -4.76
N SER A 48 24.60 3.99 -5.69
CA SER A 48 24.93 4.58 -7.00
C SER A 48 23.81 5.48 -7.54
N PRO A 49 24.12 6.68 -8.03
CA PRO A 49 25.37 7.41 -7.78
C PRO A 49 25.53 7.70 -6.28
N ALA A 50 26.75 7.55 -5.75
CA ALA A 50 26.99 7.56 -4.31
C ALA A 50 26.66 8.92 -3.67
N GLU A 51 26.84 10.00 -4.42
CA GLU A 51 26.53 11.37 -4.02
C GLU A 51 25.04 11.65 -3.77
N GLU A 52 24.14 10.81 -4.29
CA GLU A 52 22.69 10.95 -4.10
C GLU A 52 22.17 10.18 -2.89
N TRP A 53 23.03 9.38 -2.26
CA TRP A 53 22.70 8.62 -1.05
C TRP A 53 23.33 9.28 0.16
N GLN A 54 22.50 9.97 0.94
CA GLN A 54 22.93 10.61 2.16
C GLN A 54 22.75 9.66 3.34
N GLU A 55 23.84 9.41 4.05
CA GLU A 55 23.86 8.67 5.31
C GLU A 55 23.24 9.52 6.43
N PHE A 56 22.38 8.92 7.25
CA PHE A 56 21.79 9.54 8.41
C PHE A 56 21.88 8.61 9.62
N ASN A 57 21.94 9.23 10.80
CA ASN A 57 21.83 8.53 12.08
C ASN A 57 20.78 9.22 12.96
N CYS A 58 20.30 8.49 13.97
CA CYS A 58 19.30 8.96 14.91
C CYS A 58 19.73 10.20 15.73
N THR A 59 21.02 10.51 15.82
CA THR A 59 21.53 11.64 16.61
C THR A 59 21.55 12.96 15.85
N GLU A 60 21.61 12.92 14.52
CA GLU A 60 21.74 14.12 13.67
C GLU A 60 20.38 14.67 13.21
N PHE A 61 19.30 13.90 13.38
CA PHE A 61 17.99 14.23 12.84
C PHE A 61 16.99 14.62 13.95
N ASN A 62 16.78 15.93 14.15
CA ASN A 62 15.76 16.51 15.05
C ASN A 62 14.34 16.44 14.44
N VAL A 63 13.93 15.29 13.92
CA VAL A 63 12.52 15.09 13.62
C VAL A 63 11.84 14.57 14.87
N ALA A 64 10.69 15.17 15.18
CA ALA A 64 10.03 15.10 16.48
C ALA A 64 9.51 13.69 16.85
N ASP A 65 9.68 12.70 15.97
CA ASP A 65 9.18 11.34 16.13
C ASP A 65 10.30 10.31 15.96
N ASP A 66 10.45 9.50 17.01
CA ASP A 66 11.43 8.44 17.30
C ASP A 66 12.31 7.90 16.14
N PRO A 67 13.40 8.62 15.76
CA PRO A 67 14.34 8.17 14.73
C PRO A 67 15.08 6.88 15.09
N CYS A 68 14.98 6.43 16.35
CA CYS A 68 15.66 5.23 16.86
C CYS A 68 14.93 3.92 16.51
N SER A 69 13.86 3.97 15.71
CA SER A 69 13.15 2.77 15.24
C SER A 69 13.78 2.12 14.00
N ALA A 70 14.78 2.76 13.38
CA ALA A 70 15.61 2.16 12.34
C ALA A 70 16.54 1.08 12.93
N LEU A 71 16.96 0.11 12.12
CA LEU A 71 17.94 -0.88 12.57
C LEU A 71 19.24 -0.17 12.95
N ASP A 72 19.72 -0.44 14.16
CA ASP A 72 20.89 0.23 14.77
C ASP A 72 20.88 1.77 14.73
N GLY A 73 19.71 2.38 14.47
CA GLY A 73 19.51 3.82 14.41
C GLY A 73 20.11 4.51 13.18
N THR A 74 20.33 3.78 12.08
CA THR A 74 20.98 4.27 10.85
C THR A 74 20.12 4.03 9.62
N TRP A 75 20.25 4.86 8.59
CA TRP A 75 19.60 4.64 7.28
C TRP A 75 20.31 5.45 6.18
N HIS A 76 20.15 5.00 4.93
CA HIS A 76 20.58 5.74 3.75
C HIS A 76 19.39 6.30 2.99
N ASN A 77 19.42 7.59 2.69
CA ASN A 77 18.34 8.33 2.04
C ASN A 77 18.71 8.68 0.59
N ALA A 78 17.82 8.38 -0.34
CA ALA A 78 17.82 8.94 -1.68
C ALA A 78 16.46 9.54 -2.03
N THR A 79 16.43 10.66 -2.75
CA THR A 79 15.20 11.22 -3.32
C THR A 79 15.28 11.12 -4.84
N ALA A 80 14.25 10.56 -5.48
CA ALA A 80 14.20 10.54 -6.94
C ALA A 80 13.99 11.97 -7.46
N GLY A 81 15.06 12.60 -7.92
CA GLY A 81 14.98 13.91 -8.59
C GLY A 81 14.71 13.73 -10.08
N SER A 82 13.84 14.57 -10.65
CA SER A 82 13.63 14.68 -12.11
C SER A 82 14.81 15.24 -12.90
N LEU A 83 15.96 15.45 -12.24
CA LEU A 83 17.15 16.09 -12.79
C LEU A 83 18.32 15.12 -13.01
N PHE A 84 18.23 13.87 -12.59
CA PHE A 84 19.35 12.93 -12.67
C PHE A 84 19.34 12.17 -14.00
N GLU A 85 20.52 12.01 -14.60
CA GLU A 85 20.71 11.18 -15.79
C GLU A 85 20.52 9.69 -15.48
N GLU A 86 20.82 9.28 -14.24
CA GLU A 86 20.66 7.90 -13.75
C GLU A 86 19.86 7.88 -12.43
N PRO A 87 18.84 7.02 -12.29
CA PRO A 87 18.06 6.96 -11.06
C PRO A 87 18.88 6.39 -9.88
N PRO A 88 18.73 6.92 -8.65
CA PRO A 88 19.42 6.39 -7.48
C PRO A 88 19.14 4.90 -7.26
N SER A 89 20.16 4.14 -6.92
CA SER A 89 20.08 2.70 -6.69
C SER A 89 21.01 2.23 -5.57
N PHE A 90 20.64 1.11 -4.94
CA PHE A 90 21.46 0.40 -3.97
C PHE A 90 21.59 -1.07 -4.38
N THR A 91 22.77 -1.64 -4.18
CA THR A 91 23.09 -3.03 -4.54
C THR A 91 23.48 -3.82 -3.30
N ILE A 92 22.81 -4.94 -3.09
CA ILE A 92 23.04 -5.87 -1.97
C ILE A 92 23.54 -7.19 -2.55
N GLN A 93 24.61 -7.72 -1.97
CA GLN A 93 25.13 -9.05 -2.27
C GLN A 93 24.93 -9.94 -1.05
N PHE A 94 24.34 -11.12 -1.24
CA PHE A 94 24.09 -12.06 -0.15
C PHE A 94 24.27 -13.51 -0.60
N HIS A 95 24.47 -14.42 0.35
CA HIS A 95 24.61 -15.86 0.07
C HIS A 95 23.48 -16.64 0.74
N GLY A 96 22.37 -16.89 0.05
CA GLY A 96 21.16 -17.38 0.70
C GLY A 96 20.15 -18.10 -0.20
N THR A 97 18.97 -18.34 0.36
CA THR A 97 17.81 -18.99 -0.31
C THR A 97 16.55 -18.12 -0.29
N ALA A 98 16.56 -17.02 0.45
CA ALA A 98 15.49 -16.02 0.48
C ALA A 98 16.05 -14.67 0.94
N ILE A 99 15.40 -13.56 0.59
CA ILE A 99 15.73 -12.20 1.03
C ILE A 99 14.46 -11.36 1.23
N TRP A 100 14.48 -10.49 2.23
CA TRP A 100 13.50 -9.43 2.49
C TRP A 100 14.27 -8.10 2.62
N ILE A 101 13.80 -7.05 1.96
CA ILE A 101 14.38 -5.70 2.03
C ILE A 101 13.36 -4.78 2.68
N SER A 102 13.77 -4.09 3.72
CA SER A 102 12.96 -3.18 4.52
C SER A 102 13.45 -1.74 4.37
N ASN A 103 12.50 -0.84 4.16
CA ASN A 103 12.72 0.60 4.07
C ASN A 103 11.95 1.33 5.18
N ILE A 104 12.32 2.59 5.39
CA ILE A 104 11.53 3.58 6.12
C ILE A 104 10.77 4.42 5.10
N ILE A 105 9.46 4.53 5.25
CA ILE A 105 8.59 5.21 4.29
C ILE A 105 7.99 6.43 4.96
N LYS A 106 8.12 7.60 4.32
CA LYS A 106 7.45 8.81 4.80
C LYS A 106 5.95 8.74 4.50
N VAL A 107 5.13 8.94 5.52
CA VAL A 107 3.66 8.94 5.43
C VAL A 107 3.20 10.03 4.46
N GLY A 108 2.25 9.67 3.57
CA GLY A 108 1.71 10.58 2.57
C GLY A 108 2.66 10.90 1.41
N THR A 109 3.76 10.16 1.26
CA THR A 109 4.62 10.24 0.08
C THR A 109 4.51 8.97 -0.75
N PHE A 110 4.57 9.14 -2.06
CA PHE A 110 4.62 8.04 -3.00
C PHE A 110 6.06 7.80 -3.41
N ALA A 111 6.51 6.54 -3.37
CA ALA A 111 7.75 6.09 -3.96
C ALA A 111 7.43 4.95 -4.94
N SER A 112 8.31 4.74 -5.91
CA SER A 112 8.25 3.67 -6.89
C SER A 112 9.66 3.09 -7.03
N LEU A 113 9.83 1.88 -6.51
CA LEU A 113 11.08 1.14 -6.60
C LEU A 113 11.00 0.09 -7.72
N SER A 114 12.14 -0.31 -8.26
CA SER A 114 12.28 -1.48 -9.12
C SER A 114 13.42 -2.33 -8.60
N PHE A 115 13.27 -3.65 -8.64
CA PHE A 115 14.28 -4.57 -8.18
C PHE A 115 14.78 -5.46 -9.32
N THR A 116 16.08 -5.73 -9.35
CA THR A 116 16.63 -6.79 -10.20
C THR A 116 17.32 -7.80 -9.30
N LEU A 117 17.22 -9.09 -9.63
CA LEU A 117 17.87 -10.17 -8.90
C LEU A 117 18.67 -11.01 -9.88
N ASP A 118 19.98 -11.10 -9.68
CA ASP A 118 20.92 -11.81 -10.55
C ASP A 118 20.79 -11.38 -12.03
N ASP A 119 20.78 -10.06 -12.27
CA ASP A 119 20.60 -9.43 -13.58
C ASP A 119 19.28 -9.77 -14.30
N LYS A 120 18.29 -10.29 -13.55
CA LYS A 120 16.94 -10.51 -14.06
C LYS A 120 16.02 -9.45 -13.49
N ASP A 121 15.36 -8.72 -14.37
CA ASP A 121 14.38 -7.71 -14.00
C ASP A 121 13.21 -8.37 -13.27
N ILE A 122 13.03 -8.00 -12.00
CA ILE A 122 11.83 -8.28 -11.21
C ILE A 122 11.25 -6.90 -10.89
N THR A 123 10.62 -6.27 -11.89
CA THR A 123 9.98 -4.97 -11.70
C THR A 123 8.79 -5.13 -10.75
N LEU A 124 9.04 -4.94 -9.47
CA LEU A 124 8.03 -4.76 -8.43
C LEU A 124 7.97 -3.28 -8.13
N VAL A 125 6.95 -2.60 -8.66
CA VAL A 125 6.64 -1.24 -8.26
C VAL A 125 6.11 -1.32 -6.83
N ALA A 126 6.96 -1.02 -5.86
CA ALA A 126 6.49 -0.71 -4.51
C ALA A 126 5.77 0.64 -4.60
N GLN A 127 4.51 0.65 -5.08
CA GLN A 127 3.67 1.84 -5.08
C GLN A 127 3.44 2.24 -3.63
N GLY A 128 3.61 3.54 -3.35
CA GLY A 128 3.45 4.15 -2.04
C GLY A 128 2.37 3.44 -1.24
N LEU A 129 2.79 2.83 -0.12
CA LEU A 129 1.87 2.50 0.94
C LEU A 129 1.18 3.82 1.27
N ASP A 130 -0.11 3.95 0.90
CA ASP A 130 -1.05 4.88 1.51
C ASP A 130 -1.15 4.47 2.97
N ALA A 131 -0.07 4.75 3.69
CA ALA A 131 0.01 4.80 5.10
C ALA A 131 -0.97 5.88 5.51
N ILE A 132 -2.23 5.53 5.62
CA ILE A 132 -3.18 6.24 6.48
C ILE A 132 -2.71 5.91 7.90
N GLY A 133 -1.52 6.41 8.26
CA GLY A 133 -1.00 6.39 9.60
C GLY A 133 -1.89 7.30 10.40
N THR A 134 -2.78 6.71 11.18
CA THR A 134 -3.52 7.42 12.23
C THR A 134 -2.64 7.78 13.43
N GLY A 135 -1.31 7.58 13.32
CA GLY A 135 -0.32 7.92 14.33
C GLY A 135 0.39 9.22 13.96
N ASP A 136 0.80 9.97 14.97
CA ASP A 136 1.51 11.25 14.85
C ASP A 136 2.85 11.16 14.11
N SER A 137 3.39 9.96 13.84
CA SER A 137 4.72 9.81 13.24
C SER A 137 4.71 10.01 11.73
N ASP A 138 5.52 10.96 11.25
CA ASP A 138 5.74 11.24 9.82
C ASP A 138 6.34 10.06 9.02
N PHE A 139 6.80 9.00 9.69
CA PHE A 139 7.51 7.86 9.09
C PHE A 139 6.96 6.51 9.56
N GLN A 140 6.97 5.53 8.65
CA GLN A 140 6.74 4.12 8.92
C GLN A 140 8.04 3.33 8.76
N TYR A 141 8.47 2.67 9.84
CA TYR A 141 9.68 1.85 9.88
C TYR A 141 9.36 0.40 9.52
N ASN A 142 10.40 -0.40 9.24
CA ASN A 142 10.27 -1.83 8.97
C ASN A 142 9.30 -2.19 7.83
N GLN A 143 9.19 -1.33 6.80
CA GLN A 143 8.31 -1.58 5.67
C GLN A 143 9.01 -2.45 4.63
N THR A 144 8.62 -3.72 4.55
CA THR A 144 9.17 -4.64 3.55
C THR A 144 8.74 -4.20 2.15
N VAL A 145 9.69 -3.70 1.36
CA VAL A 145 9.47 -3.22 -0.02
C VAL A 145 9.79 -4.27 -1.08
N PHE A 146 10.56 -5.30 -0.72
CA PHE A 146 10.88 -6.42 -1.61
C PHE A 146 11.04 -7.71 -0.82
N THR A 147 10.54 -8.81 -1.38
CA THR A 147 10.79 -10.15 -0.86
C THR A 147 10.97 -11.13 -2.00
N LYS A 148 11.90 -12.06 -1.83
CA LYS A 148 12.07 -13.19 -2.73
C LYS A 148 12.46 -14.42 -1.95
N GLU A 149 11.63 -15.45 -2.05
CA GLU A 149 11.88 -16.77 -1.48
C GLU A 149 12.16 -17.82 -2.57
N GLY A 150 12.59 -19.01 -2.15
CA GLY A 150 12.76 -20.17 -3.03
C GLY A 150 13.97 -20.08 -3.97
N LEU A 151 14.96 -19.27 -3.62
CA LEU A 151 16.22 -19.17 -4.34
C LEU A 151 17.06 -20.43 -4.11
N LYS A 152 17.88 -20.78 -5.10
CA LYS A 152 18.87 -21.84 -4.94
C LYS A 152 19.96 -21.32 -4.01
N GLN A 153 20.36 -22.09 -3.00
CA GLN A 153 21.46 -21.70 -2.12
C GLN A 153 22.68 -21.30 -2.96
N GLY A 154 23.08 -20.03 -2.86
CA GLY A 154 24.13 -19.47 -3.70
C GLY A 154 24.31 -17.97 -3.47
N PHE A 155 25.28 -17.39 -4.17
CA PHE A 155 25.50 -15.95 -4.17
C PHE A 155 24.48 -15.29 -5.08
N HIS A 156 23.87 -14.24 -4.56
CA HIS A 156 22.83 -13.47 -5.22
C HIS A 156 23.15 -11.99 -5.13
N THR A 157 22.75 -11.26 -6.16
CA THR A 157 22.85 -9.80 -6.22
C THR A 157 21.47 -9.21 -6.43
N VAL A 158 21.05 -8.34 -5.53
CA VAL A 158 19.81 -7.55 -5.68
C VAL A 158 20.17 -6.09 -5.90
N VAL A 159 19.60 -5.46 -6.92
CA VAL A 159 19.70 -4.02 -7.15
C VAL A 159 18.32 -3.41 -6.98
N GLY A 160 18.16 -2.52 -6.01
CA GLY A 160 16.97 -1.68 -5.84
C GLY A 160 17.20 -0.32 -6.48
N THR A 161 16.35 0.08 -7.42
CA THR A 161 16.41 1.36 -8.14
C THR A 161 15.19 2.20 -7.83
N VAL A 162 15.39 3.46 -7.45
CA VAL A 162 14.34 4.44 -7.20
C VAL A 162 13.91 5.04 -8.54
N LEU A 163 12.78 4.60 -9.09
CA LEU A 163 12.28 5.10 -10.38
C LEU A 163 11.63 6.48 -10.26
N PHE A 164 10.83 6.68 -9.22
CA PHE A 164 10.11 7.92 -8.95
C PHE A 164 9.81 8.02 -7.45
N SER A 165 9.86 9.22 -6.88
CA SER A 165 9.46 9.43 -5.49
C SER A 165 9.12 10.89 -5.21
N ASP A 166 7.96 11.14 -4.61
CA ASP A 166 7.52 12.45 -4.09
C ASP A 166 8.09 12.74 -2.69
N GLY A 167 8.78 11.76 -2.10
CA GLY A 167 9.45 11.83 -0.82
C GLY A 167 10.83 11.15 -0.84
N PRO A 168 11.55 11.16 0.28
CA PRO A 168 12.77 10.37 0.39
C PRO A 168 12.43 8.86 0.45
N VAL A 169 13.21 8.05 -0.26
CA VAL A 169 13.30 6.61 -0.05
C VAL A 169 14.45 6.38 0.93
N LEU A 170 14.13 5.74 2.04
CA LEU A 170 15.09 5.48 3.11
C LEU A 170 15.34 3.97 3.19
N PHE A 171 16.48 3.49 2.73
CA PHE A 171 16.88 2.10 2.92
C PHE A 171 17.46 1.91 4.32
N ASP A 172 17.00 0.86 5.02
CA ASP A 172 17.29 0.61 6.44
C ASP A 172 18.03 -0.73 6.59
N TYR A 173 17.43 -1.85 6.19
CA TYR A 173 18.12 -3.13 6.23
C TYR A 173 17.53 -4.18 5.29
N ALA A 174 18.27 -5.28 5.12
CA ALA A 174 17.77 -6.50 4.52
C ALA A 174 18.00 -7.71 5.44
N VAL A 175 17.18 -8.73 5.31
CA VAL A 175 17.35 -10.03 5.98
C VAL A 175 17.36 -11.11 4.93
N TYR A 176 18.28 -12.07 5.01
CA TYR A 176 18.28 -13.25 4.14
C TYR A 176 18.31 -14.55 4.93
N ILE A 177 17.77 -15.62 4.33
CA ILE A 177 17.91 -16.97 4.88
C ILE A 177 19.16 -17.63 4.30
N PHE A 178 20.08 -17.99 5.19
CA PHE A 178 21.23 -18.83 4.90
C PHE A 178 20.98 -20.26 5.35
N ARG A 179 21.29 -21.24 4.49
CA ARG A 179 21.26 -22.66 4.81
C ARG A 179 22.67 -23.18 5.02
N THR A 180 23.08 -23.27 6.29
CA THR A 180 24.37 -23.84 6.67
C THR A 180 24.37 -25.34 6.37
N SER A 181 25.38 -25.82 5.64
CA SER A 181 25.60 -27.27 5.50
C SER A 181 25.99 -27.86 6.86
N THR A 182 25.59 -29.10 7.15
CA THR A 182 25.96 -29.77 8.40
C THR A 182 27.47 -29.80 8.63
N THR A 183 28.28 -29.86 7.57
CA THR A 183 29.73 -29.76 7.64
C THR A 183 30.23 -28.42 8.20
N GLN A 184 29.63 -27.29 7.79
CA GLN A 184 30.00 -25.98 8.33
C GLN A 184 29.55 -25.80 9.77
N LEU A 185 28.36 -26.31 10.11
CA LEU A 185 27.87 -26.31 11.49
C LEU A 185 28.78 -27.16 12.40
N HIS A 186 29.22 -28.32 11.90
CA HIS A 186 30.14 -29.20 12.59
C HIS A 186 31.48 -28.52 12.85
N ASN A 187 32.07 -27.85 11.86
CA ASN A 187 33.33 -27.13 12.03
C ASN A 187 33.20 -25.99 13.06
N ARG A 188 32.10 -25.21 13.01
CA ARG A 188 31.85 -24.17 14.02
C ARG A 188 31.64 -24.74 15.42
N LEU A 189 30.94 -25.87 15.54
CA LEU A 189 30.78 -26.56 16.82
C LEU A 189 32.11 -27.07 17.35
N LEU A 190 32.97 -27.63 16.50
CA LEU A 190 34.32 -28.05 16.87
C LEU A 190 35.16 -26.87 17.37
N GLU A 191 35.14 -25.73 16.66
CA GLU A 191 35.83 -24.50 17.11
C GLU A 191 35.31 -24.01 18.47
N LEU A 192 34.00 -24.07 18.71
CA LEU A 192 33.39 -23.75 19.99
C LEU A 192 33.81 -24.72 21.09
N PHE A 193 33.82 -26.03 20.83
CA PHE A 193 34.28 -27.04 21.79
C PHE A 193 35.76 -26.89 22.12
N GLU A 194 36.61 -26.60 21.13
CA GLU A 194 38.03 -26.31 21.35
C GLU A 194 38.21 -25.06 22.20
N THR A 195 37.40 -24.02 21.97
CA THR A 195 37.44 -22.78 22.76
C THR A 195 37.01 -23.02 24.22
N VAL A 196 35.96 -23.80 24.44
CA VAL A 196 35.48 -24.16 25.79
C VAL A 196 36.50 -25.05 26.50
N ASP A 197 37.08 -26.05 25.82
CA ASP A 197 38.13 -26.91 26.38
C ASP A 197 39.39 -26.09 26.71
N HIS A 198 39.77 -25.14 25.86
CA HIS A 198 40.91 -24.26 26.14
C HIS A 198 40.65 -23.36 27.36
N THR A 199 39.45 -22.79 27.48
CA THR A 199 39.04 -22.01 28.65
C THR A 199 39.04 -22.85 29.93
N ALA A 200 38.51 -24.08 29.87
CA ALA A 200 38.48 -25.01 31.00
C ALA A 200 39.90 -25.42 31.44
N ARG A 201 40.79 -25.75 30.51
CA ARG A 201 42.20 -26.07 30.80
C ARG A 201 42.95 -24.88 31.40
N THR A 202 42.66 -23.68 30.92
CA THR A 202 43.26 -22.44 31.45
C THR A 202 42.79 -22.17 32.87
N ALA A 203 41.50 -22.36 33.16
CA ALA A 203 40.95 -22.23 34.51
C ALA A 203 41.56 -23.25 35.48
N VAL A 204 41.75 -24.51 35.06
CA VAL A 204 42.42 -25.56 35.86
C VAL A 204 43.90 -25.24 36.07
N SER A 205 44.59 -24.71 35.06
CA SER A 205 46.00 -24.32 35.18
C SER A 205 46.21 -23.16 36.15
N ILE A 206 45.31 -22.16 36.17
CA ILE A 206 45.37 -21.04 37.12
C ILE A 206 45.15 -21.52 38.56
N HIS A 207 44.34 -22.57 38.75
CA HIS A 207 44.09 -23.15 40.06
C HIS A 207 45.28 -23.94 40.62
N HIS A 208 46.17 -24.46 39.76
CA HIS A 208 47.37 -25.20 40.18
C HIS A 208 48.58 -24.31 40.52
N THR A 209 48.61 -23.05 40.07
CA THR A 209 49.71 -22.12 40.34
C THR A 209 49.58 -21.36 41.67
N HIS A 210 48.46 -21.50 42.38
CA HIS A 210 48.29 -20.99 43.74
C HIS A 210 48.23 -22.16 44.73
N VAL A 211 49.40 -22.53 45.29
CA VAL A 211 49.64 -22.97 46.69
C VAL A 211 51.09 -23.50 46.76
N THR A 212 52.00 -22.61 47.09
CA THR A 212 53.18 -22.88 47.93
C THR A 212 53.66 -21.53 48.45
N LEU A 213 52.85 -20.91 49.31
CA LEU A 213 53.34 -19.83 50.16
C LEU A 213 54.13 -20.46 51.31
N SER A 214 55.46 -20.34 51.21
CA SER A 214 56.39 -20.55 52.32
C SER A 214 56.15 -19.47 53.39
N PRO A 215 56.02 -19.83 54.69
CA PRO A 215 55.87 -18.84 55.74
C PRO A 215 57.24 -18.38 56.25
N SER A 216 57.80 -17.33 55.66
CA SER A 216 58.80 -16.51 56.34
C SER A 216 58.79 -15.07 55.85
N ASP A 217 58.99 -14.17 56.81
CA ASP A 217 59.29 -12.74 56.67
C ASP A 217 58.12 -11.77 56.48
N LYS A 218 57.54 -11.48 57.64
CA LYS A 218 57.04 -10.15 57.99
C LYS A 218 58.19 -9.14 57.90
N SER A 219 58.09 -8.13 57.04
CA SER A 219 58.21 -6.71 57.44
C SER A 219 58.21 -5.76 56.24
N ASN A 220 57.47 -4.66 56.41
CA ASN A 220 57.79 -3.31 55.93
C ASN A 220 58.22 -3.12 54.46
N HIS A 221 57.27 -2.79 53.58
CA HIS A 221 57.31 -1.50 52.87
C HIS A 221 56.03 -1.27 52.07
N ALA A 222 55.23 -0.33 52.55
CA ALA A 222 54.29 0.43 51.73
C ALA A 222 55.07 1.59 51.12
N LYS A 223 55.18 1.61 49.78
CA LYS A 223 55.22 2.76 48.87
C LYS A 223 55.86 2.33 47.55
N ASP A 224 55.34 2.91 46.48
CA ASP A 224 55.80 2.83 45.09
C ASP A 224 55.37 1.59 44.29
N LEU A 225 54.21 1.71 43.64
CA LEU A 225 54.10 1.25 42.24
C LEU A 225 53.02 2.06 41.50
N ASN A 226 53.47 3.12 40.84
CA ASN A 226 52.76 3.76 39.75
C ASN A 226 53.50 3.40 38.46
N SER A 227 52.74 3.13 37.39
CA SER A 227 53.17 2.90 36.00
C SER A 227 53.93 1.59 35.67
N HIS A 228 53.21 0.57 35.19
CA HIS A 228 53.23 0.18 33.78
C HIS A 228 52.47 -1.14 33.53
N LYS A 229 51.72 -1.17 32.41
CA LYS A 229 51.11 -2.32 31.73
C LYS A 229 49.90 -2.97 32.41
N PHE A 230 48.73 -2.37 32.18
CA PHE A 230 47.46 -3.08 32.06
C PHE A 230 46.99 -2.92 30.62
N ASN A 231 47.02 -3.99 29.85
CA ASN A 231 46.23 -4.12 28.64
C ASN A 231 45.98 -5.61 28.37
N ILE A 232 44.72 -5.89 28.07
CA ILE A 232 44.11 -7.13 27.55
C ILE A 232 43.50 -8.06 28.63
N ILE A 233 42.19 -8.26 28.46
CA ILE A 233 41.18 -9.07 29.17
C ILE A 233 40.61 -8.48 30.48
N SER A 234 39.64 -7.57 30.33
CA SER A 234 38.61 -7.30 31.35
C SER A 234 37.33 -6.78 30.67
N SER A 235 36.43 -7.67 30.30
CA SER A 235 34.99 -7.43 30.42
C SER A 235 34.26 -8.78 30.43
N SER A 236 33.27 -8.89 31.31
CA SER A 236 32.42 -10.07 31.56
C SER A 236 32.89 -11.01 32.69
N LEU A 237 32.76 -10.56 33.94
CA LEU A 237 32.41 -11.41 35.08
C LEU A 237 32.00 -10.52 36.27
N LEU A 238 30.69 -10.28 36.38
CA LEU A 238 30.07 -9.73 37.59
C LEU A 238 29.88 -10.86 38.61
N HIS A 239 30.24 -10.56 39.86
CA HIS A 239 30.18 -11.36 41.08
C HIS A 239 28.93 -12.24 41.25
N PHE A 240 29.15 -13.53 41.53
CA PHE A 240 28.41 -14.27 42.54
C PHE A 240 29.40 -14.68 43.62
N ASP A 241 29.34 -14.03 44.79
CA ASP A 241 30.05 -14.47 45.98
C ASP A 241 29.16 -15.42 46.80
N HIS A 242 29.80 -16.47 47.33
CA HIS A 242 29.37 -17.44 48.34
C HIS A 242 28.49 -18.63 47.91
N ILE A 243 29.13 -19.71 47.47
CA ILE A 243 28.72 -21.10 47.84
C ILE A 243 29.99 -21.93 48.12
N GLY A 244 29.97 -22.68 49.23
CA GLY A 244 31.04 -23.58 49.67
C GLY A 244 31.12 -24.90 48.89
N PRO A 245 32.05 -25.81 49.24
CA PRO A 245 32.50 -26.86 48.35
C PRO A 245 31.63 -28.12 48.44
N THR A 246 30.53 -28.15 47.69
CA THR A 246 29.87 -29.40 47.29
C THR A 246 29.04 -29.16 46.03
N ASP A 247 29.65 -29.05 44.85
CA ASP A 247 28.91 -29.17 43.59
C ASP A 247 29.84 -29.57 42.44
N PHE A 248 29.89 -30.88 42.16
CA PHE A 248 30.36 -31.42 40.88
C PHE A 248 29.24 -32.20 40.15
N THR A 249 28.04 -32.24 40.76
CA THR A 249 26.87 -32.98 40.27
C THR A 249 25.85 -32.09 39.53
N ILE A 250 25.96 -30.76 39.64
CA ILE A 250 24.98 -29.83 39.03
C ILE A 250 25.29 -29.55 37.54
N ASP A 251 26.55 -29.60 37.12
CA ASP A 251 26.91 -29.26 35.73
C ASP A 251 26.52 -30.35 34.71
N CYS A 252 26.52 -31.62 35.10
CA CYS A 252 25.99 -32.70 34.24
C CYS A 252 24.46 -32.65 34.13
N LEU A 253 23.77 -32.22 35.21
CA LEU A 253 22.32 -32.07 35.23
C LEU A 253 21.84 -30.88 34.39
N LEU A 254 22.62 -29.80 34.29
CA LEU A 254 22.30 -28.64 33.46
C LEU A 254 22.41 -28.94 31.97
N VAL A 255 23.40 -29.73 31.54
CA VAL A 255 23.55 -30.16 30.15
C VAL A 255 22.44 -31.14 29.75
N ASP A 256 22.10 -32.10 30.60
CA ASP A 256 20.99 -33.02 30.36
C ASP A 256 19.63 -32.29 30.39
N CYS A 257 19.45 -31.28 31.25
CA CYS A 257 18.24 -30.45 31.26
C CYS A 257 18.13 -29.57 30.01
N ALA A 258 19.23 -28.99 29.51
CA ALA A 258 19.23 -28.20 28.28
C ALA A 258 18.88 -29.06 27.05
N ILE A 259 19.43 -30.28 26.97
CA ILE A 259 19.11 -31.24 25.90
C ILE A 259 17.64 -31.68 26.00
N THR A 260 17.15 -31.97 27.20
CA THR A 260 15.74 -32.36 27.42
C THR A 260 14.78 -31.22 27.09
N TYR A 261 15.15 -29.97 27.40
CA TYR A 261 14.37 -28.77 27.08
C TYR A 261 14.28 -28.52 25.57
N ILE A 262 15.40 -28.67 24.84
CA ILE A 262 15.44 -28.55 23.38
C ILE A 262 14.59 -29.63 22.70
N ILE A 263 14.65 -30.88 23.19
CA ILE A 263 13.82 -31.98 22.67
C ILE A 263 12.33 -31.74 22.95
N ALA A 264 11.99 -31.19 24.11
CA ALA A 264 10.61 -30.85 24.46
C ALA A 264 10.05 -29.71 23.60
N ASP A 265 10.85 -28.68 23.31
CA ASP A 265 10.44 -27.51 22.51
C ASP A 265 10.22 -27.85 21.03
N ILE A 266 11.09 -28.71 20.46
CA ILE A 266 10.92 -29.27 19.12
C ILE A 266 9.64 -30.13 19.05
N GLY A 267 9.38 -30.95 20.07
CA GLY A 267 8.15 -31.74 20.17
C GLY A 267 6.89 -30.88 20.27
N PHE A 268 6.94 -29.78 21.02
CA PHE A 268 5.80 -28.86 21.20
C PHE A 268 5.47 -28.07 19.93
N THR A 269 6.50 -27.65 19.19
CA THR A 269 6.36 -26.95 17.90
C THR A 269 5.77 -27.86 16.82
N PHE A 270 6.17 -29.14 16.80
CA PHE A 270 5.60 -30.15 15.91
C PHE A 270 4.10 -30.42 16.20
N LEU A 271 3.72 -30.55 17.48
CA LEU A 271 2.32 -30.75 17.89
C LEU A 271 1.43 -29.53 17.60
N ARG A 272 1.97 -28.32 17.75
CA ARG A 272 1.25 -27.06 17.41
C ARG A 272 0.96 -26.94 15.92
N THR A 273 1.86 -27.45 15.07
CA THR A 273 1.70 -27.47 13.61
C THR A 273 0.62 -28.46 13.16
N ILE A 274 0.52 -29.63 13.83
CA ILE A 274 -0.54 -30.62 13.58
C ILE A 274 -1.91 -30.08 14.05
N SER A 275 -1.96 -29.42 15.20
CA SER A 275 -3.17 -28.78 15.74
C SER A 275 -3.78 -27.76 14.77
N ASN A 276 -2.95 -26.88 14.21
CA ASN A 276 -3.42 -25.82 13.30
C ASN A 276 -3.96 -26.37 11.96
N ASN A 277 -3.36 -27.45 11.43
CA ASN A 277 -3.85 -28.10 10.22
C ASN A 277 -5.14 -28.93 10.46
N THR A 278 -5.37 -29.39 11.69
CA THR A 278 -6.59 -30.13 12.04
C THR A 278 -7.79 -29.19 12.24
N LEU A 279 -7.56 -27.97 12.72
CA LEU A 279 -8.59 -26.93 12.88
C LEU A 279 -9.14 -26.43 11.53
N ILE A 280 -8.27 -26.35 10.51
CA ILE A 280 -8.65 -25.99 9.13
C ILE A 280 -9.53 -27.09 8.49
N CYS A 281 -9.25 -28.37 8.76
CA CYS A 281 -10.07 -29.49 8.31
C CYS A 281 -11.42 -29.61 9.05
N PHE A 282 -11.51 -29.10 10.28
CA PHE A 282 -12.75 -29.12 11.06
C PHE A 282 -13.75 -28.05 10.62
N ILE A 283 -13.26 -26.85 10.25
CA ILE A 283 -14.09 -25.76 9.71
C ILE A 283 -14.66 -26.12 8.32
N ALA A 284 -13.91 -26.85 7.49
CA ALA A 284 -14.38 -27.33 6.19
C ALA A 284 -15.45 -28.44 6.27
N ARG A 285 -15.60 -29.11 7.43
CA ARG A 285 -16.60 -30.19 7.63
C ARG A 285 -17.90 -29.73 8.27
N THR A 286 -17.93 -28.54 8.87
CA THR A 286 -19.14 -28.01 9.53
C THR A 286 -20.08 -27.25 8.60
N THR A 287 -19.65 -26.91 7.38
CA THR A 287 -20.49 -26.30 6.34
C THR A 287 -21.30 -27.31 5.51
N ASP A 288 -21.11 -28.61 5.71
CA ASP A 288 -21.75 -29.68 4.93
C ASP A 288 -22.85 -30.45 5.72
N MET A 289 -23.39 -29.86 6.79
CA MET A 289 -24.46 -30.47 7.60
C MET A 289 -25.58 -29.48 8.02
N THR A 290 -26.10 -28.71 7.06
CA THR A 290 -27.41 -28.03 7.21
C THR A 290 -28.32 -28.16 6.00
N GLU A 291 -28.25 -29.28 5.27
CA GLU A 291 -29.23 -29.58 4.22
C GLU A 291 -29.70 -31.05 4.27
N ILE A 292 -30.26 -31.47 5.40
CA ILE A 292 -31.17 -32.63 5.46
C ILE A 292 -32.29 -32.27 6.42
N LEU A 293 -33.40 -31.78 5.87
CA LEU A 293 -34.80 -32.04 6.28
C LEU A 293 -35.69 -31.05 5.51
N ASP A 294 -36.03 -31.38 4.27
CA ASP A 294 -37.43 -31.26 3.84
C ASP A 294 -37.67 -32.00 2.51
N ARG A 295 -38.27 -33.18 2.61
CA ARG A 295 -38.95 -33.84 1.49
C ARG A 295 -40.28 -34.39 1.99
N GLY A 296 -41.34 -33.89 1.38
CA GLY A 296 -42.45 -34.75 0.96
C GLY A 296 -43.84 -34.17 1.22
N SER A 297 -44.44 -33.59 0.18
CA SER A 297 -45.61 -34.19 -0.51
C SER A 297 -46.20 -33.22 -1.55
N GLY A 298 -46.24 -33.65 -2.82
CA GLY A 298 -47.10 -33.06 -3.86
C GLY A 298 -48.59 -33.40 -3.66
N PRO A 299 -49.52 -33.12 -4.61
CA PRO A 299 -49.36 -33.58 -5.99
C PRO A 299 -49.91 -32.65 -7.13
N SER A 300 -49.40 -32.95 -8.34
CA SER A 300 -50.02 -32.93 -9.67
C SER A 300 -50.78 -31.71 -10.21
N ALA A 301 -50.30 -31.15 -11.32
CA ALA A 301 -50.94 -31.22 -12.64
C ALA A 301 -50.11 -30.50 -13.72
N SER A 302 -50.14 -31.02 -14.95
CA SER A 302 -49.64 -30.43 -16.21
C SER A 302 -50.67 -30.79 -17.31
N PRO A 303 -50.56 -30.27 -18.54
CA PRO A 303 -50.43 -28.87 -18.95
C PRO A 303 -51.50 -28.51 -20.01
N ALA A 304 -51.73 -27.21 -20.27
CA ALA A 304 -52.52 -26.77 -21.43
C ALA A 304 -51.72 -25.77 -22.28
N VAL A 305 -51.42 -26.25 -23.49
CA VAL A 305 -50.94 -25.55 -24.68
C VAL A 305 -51.95 -24.48 -25.09
N LEU A 306 -51.48 -23.30 -25.53
CA LEU A 306 -52.01 -22.53 -26.67
C LEU A 306 -51.18 -21.26 -26.89
N SER A 307 -50.68 -21.10 -28.12
CA SER A 307 -50.21 -19.85 -28.73
C SER A 307 -51.07 -19.59 -29.99
N PRO A 308 -50.88 -18.47 -30.71
CA PRO A 308 -51.31 -17.11 -30.39
C PRO A 308 -52.27 -16.59 -31.50
N PRO A 309 -52.60 -15.28 -31.54
CA PRO A 309 -52.75 -14.67 -32.85
C PRO A 309 -51.94 -13.39 -33.05
N SER A 310 -51.33 -13.36 -34.23
CA SER A 310 -50.79 -12.25 -35.00
C SER A 310 -51.81 -11.13 -35.24
N LEU A 311 -51.36 -9.88 -35.31
CA LEU A 311 -51.97 -8.85 -36.17
C LEU A 311 -51.01 -7.66 -36.39
N ASP A 312 -50.48 -7.61 -37.61
CA ASP A 312 -50.37 -6.48 -38.54
C ASP A 312 -49.91 -5.08 -38.08
N LEU A 313 -48.74 -4.74 -38.62
CA LEU A 313 -48.27 -3.41 -39.07
C LEU A 313 -49.33 -2.67 -39.93
N PRO A 314 -49.28 -1.32 -39.98
CA PRO A 314 -48.46 -0.71 -41.02
C PRO A 314 -47.65 0.52 -40.59
N SER A 315 -46.57 0.66 -41.34
CA SER A 315 -45.56 1.71 -41.40
C SER A 315 -45.99 2.98 -42.16
N VAL A 316 -45.17 4.03 -41.97
CA VAL A 316 -44.91 5.20 -42.86
C VAL A 316 -45.77 6.45 -42.67
N LEU A 317 -45.17 7.55 -42.18
CA LEU A 317 -44.85 8.75 -42.99
C LEU A 317 -44.01 9.80 -42.24
N ASP A 318 -42.97 10.28 -42.92
CA ASP A 318 -42.22 11.53 -42.67
C ASP A 318 -43.13 12.77 -42.67
N ILE A 319 -42.71 13.86 -41.99
CA ILE A 319 -42.54 15.22 -42.56
C ILE A 319 -42.03 16.23 -41.50
N HIS A 320 -41.04 16.99 -41.96
CA HIS A 320 -40.44 18.26 -41.54
C HIS A 320 -40.99 19.17 -40.42
N ALA A 321 -40.01 19.68 -39.66
CA ALA A 321 -39.65 21.08 -39.40
C ALA A 321 -40.76 22.16 -39.25
N GLY A 322 -40.75 22.82 -38.09
CA GLY A 322 -41.49 24.06 -37.85
C GLY A 322 -40.92 24.88 -36.69
N THR A 323 -39.94 25.72 -36.99
CA THR A 323 -39.53 26.88 -36.19
C THR A 323 -40.71 27.82 -35.91
N ARG A 324 -40.92 28.20 -34.64
CA ARG A 324 -41.68 29.40 -34.28
C ARG A 324 -40.98 30.23 -33.20
N THR A 325 -40.50 31.37 -33.66
CA THR A 325 -40.26 32.60 -32.92
C THR A 325 -41.57 33.14 -32.34
N LEU A 326 -41.55 33.57 -31.08
CA LEU A 326 -42.50 34.54 -30.53
C LEU A 326 -41.78 35.50 -29.60
N THR A 327 -41.82 36.77 -29.99
CA THR A 327 -41.32 37.95 -29.28
C THR A 327 -42.43 38.61 -28.44
N THR A 328 -41.97 39.31 -27.40
CA THR A 328 -42.57 40.46 -26.68
C THR A 328 -43.74 40.25 -25.71
N GLY A 329 -43.58 40.83 -24.51
CA GLY A 329 -44.69 41.16 -23.62
C GLY A 329 -44.26 41.49 -22.18
N ALA A 330 -43.66 42.66 -21.96
CA ALA A 330 -43.47 43.23 -20.62
C ALA A 330 -44.79 43.83 -20.09
N ALA A 331 -45.15 43.55 -18.83
CA ALA A 331 -46.04 44.39 -18.03
C ALA A 331 -45.91 44.07 -16.54
N ALA A 332 -46.08 45.10 -15.72
CA ALA A 332 -45.70 45.22 -14.33
C ALA A 332 -46.62 44.55 -13.29
N SER A 333 -46.01 44.23 -12.14
CA SER A 333 -46.48 44.24 -10.72
C SER A 333 -47.96 44.51 -10.41
N PRO A 334 -48.53 43.86 -9.37
CA PRO A 334 -48.43 44.47 -8.03
C PRO A 334 -48.13 43.52 -6.85
N ARG A 335 -47.60 44.15 -5.79
CA ARG A 335 -47.25 43.66 -4.44
C ARG A 335 -48.39 43.01 -3.65
N SER A 336 -48.01 42.06 -2.78
CA SER A 336 -48.42 41.82 -1.36
C SER A 336 -48.25 40.32 -1.04
N SER A 337 -48.00 39.79 0.16
CA SER A 337 -47.71 40.30 1.51
C SER A 337 -47.17 39.11 2.35
N ILE A 338 -46.21 39.39 3.22
CA ILE A 338 -46.09 38.92 4.62
C ILE A 338 -46.38 37.42 4.90
N SER A 339 -45.31 36.61 4.94
CA SER A 339 -45.27 35.28 5.58
C SER A 339 -43.96 35.00 6.34
N GLY A 340 -43.15 36.04 6.65
CA GLY A 340 -41.76 35.86 7.11
C GLY A 340 -41.44 36.21 8.56
N ILE A 341 -42.40 36.70 9.36
CA ILE A 341 -42.08 37.31 10.67
C ILE A 341 -42.41 36.40 11.88
N MET A 342 -43.16 35.31 11.70
CA MET A 342 -43.56 34.43 12.81
C MET A 342 -42.55 33.31 13.15
N SER A 343 -41.46 33.14 12.40
CA SER A 343 -40.42 32.13 12.69
C SER A 343 -39.23 32.68 13.50
N SER A 344 -39.06 34.00 13.58
CA SER A 344 -37.95 34.62 14.35
C SER A 344 -38.32 34.87 15.82
N LEU A 345 -39.60 35.05 16.14
CA LEU A 345 -40.07 35.32 17.50
C LEU A 345 -40.09 34.08 18.42
N ARG A 346 -40.20 32.86 17.88
CA ARG A 346 -40.13 31.63 18.69
C ARG A 346 -38.71 31.24 19.12
N ARG A 347 -37.68 31.84 18.51
CA ARG A 347 -36.27 31.50 18.80
C ARG A 347 -35.70 32.32 19.96
N GLU A 348 -36.22 33.53 20.20
CA GLU A 348 -35.82 34.36 21.34
C GLU A 348 -36.47 33.90 22.66
N GLU A 349 -37.73 33.46 22.65
CA GLU A 349 -38.38 32.93 23.87
C GLU A 349 -37.74 31.62 24.36
N ALA A 350 -37.26 30.76 23.45
CA ALA A 350 -36.57 29.53 23.82
C ALA A 350 -35.17 29.76 24.41
N LEU A 351 -34.49 30.84 24.04
CA LEU A 351 -33.17 31.18 24.57
C LEU A 351 -33.26 31.87 25.94
N GLN A 352 -34.35 32.60 26.20
CA GLN A 352 -34.61 33.20 27.50
C GLN A 352 -34.98 32.15 28.55
N ASP A 353 -35.79 31.13 28.21
CA ASP A 353 -36.13 30.02 29.13
C ASP A 353 -34.88 29.20 29.52
N ILE A 354 -33.91 29.04 28.61
CA ILE A 354 -32.65 28.35 28.90
C ILE A 354 -31.74 29.22 29.80
N ALA A 355 -31.68 30.54 29.58
CA ALA A 355 -30.90 31.46 30.40
C ALA A 355 -31.43 31.53 31.85
N ASP A 356 -32.75 31.53 32.01
CA ASP A 356 -33.42 31.57 33.32
C ASP A 356 -33.25 30.25 34.09
N ARG A 357 -33.28 29.10 33.40
CA ARG A 357 -33.00 27.78 34.00
C ARG A 357 -31.55 27.59 34.43
N LEU A 358 -30.62 28.33 33.83
CA LEU A 358 -29.19 28.26 34.13
C LEU A 358 -28.73 29.37 35.09
N GLY A 359 -29.62 30.27 35.51
CA GLY A 359 -29.31 31.34 36.47
C GLY A 359 -28.27 32.34 35.96
N LEU A 360 -28.16 32.54 34.64
CA LEU A 360 -27.16 33.41 34.04
C LEU A 360 -27.70 34.83 33.84
N ASP A 361 -27.23 35.76 34.68
CA ASP A 361 -27.52 37.20 34.52
C ASP A 361 -26.71 37.79 33.35
N MET A 362 -27.38 38.04 32.24
CA MET A 362 -26.80 38.60 31.01
C MET A 362 -26.86 40.14 30.95
N LYS A 363 -26.64 40.83 32.08
CA LYS A 363 -26.43 42.29 32.10
C LYS A 363 -25.11 42.70 32.75
N SER A 364 -24.00 42.24 32.19
CA SER A 364 -22.75 43.03 32.11
C SER A 364 -21.60 42.23 31.49
N ALA A 365 -21.26 42.50 30.22
CA ALA A 365 -19.96 42.10 29.68
C ALA A 365 -19.49 43.07 28.60
N GLY A 366 -18.97 44.21 29.06
CA GLY A 366 -18.06 45.03 28.28
C GLY A 366 -16.70 44.35 28.15
N ARG A 367 -16.10 44.49 26.96
CA ARG A 367 -14.75 44.09 26.55
C ARG A 367 -13.71 43.98 27.68
N ARG A 368 -13.10 42.80 27.82
CA ARG A 368 -11.65 42.63 28.06
C ARG A 368 -11.21 41.17 27.89
N LYS A 369 -10.09 40.99 27.17
CA LYS A 369 -9.32 39.73 27.06
C LYS A 369 -8.90 39.26 28.45
N VAL A 370 -9.23 38.03 28.81
CA VAL A 370 -8.64 37.32 29.95
C VAL A 370 -7.99 36.04 29.43
N VAL A 371 -6.67 35.99 29.57
CA VAL A 371 -5.85 34.80 29.42
C VAL A 371 -6.04 33.97 30.69
N VAL A 372 -6.54 32.73 30.57
CA VAL A 372 -6.68 31.80 31.70
C VAL A 372 -5.71 30.64 31.53
N ARG A 373 -4.74 30.57 32.45
CA ARG A 373 -3.87 29.41 32.70
C ARG A 373 -4.70 28.27 33.29
N ARG A 374 -4.51 27.04 32.79
CA ARG A 374 -5.07 25.80 33.38
C ARG A 374 -4.24 25.36 34.60
N PRO A 375 -4.87 24.88 35.70
CA PRO A 375 -4.20 24.06 36.68
C PRO A 375 -4.41 22.57 36.39
N SER A 376 -3.38 21.81 36.70
CA SER A 376 -3.25 20.36 36.69
C SER A 376 -4.13 19.70 37.76
N PHE A 377 -4.77 18.58 37.41
CA PHE A 377 -5.27 17.61 38.40
C PHE A 377 -5.17 16.19 37.84
N THR A 378 -4.52 15.32 38.62
CA THR A 378 -4.27 13.92 38.35
C THR A 378 -5.07 13.08 39.36
N ARG A 379 -5.86 12.10 38.87
CA ARG A 379 -6.01 10.69 39.33
C ARG A 379 -7.44 10.11 39.33
N PHE A 380 -7.52 8.97 38.62
CA PHE A 380 -8.31 7.73 38.80
C PHE A 380 -9.85 7.72 38.76
N PHE A 381 -10.41 7.13 37.70
CA PHE A 381 -11.21 5.87 37.76
C PHE A 381 -11.30 5.19 36.37
N ARG A 382 -11.23 3.85 36.37
CA ARG A 382 -11.48 2.96 35.22
C ARG A 382 -12.98 2.93 34.88
N ILE A 383 -13.31 2.96 33.58
CA ILE A 383 -14.26 2.08 32.85
C ILE A 383 -14.18 2.48 31.38
N GLY A 384 -14.01 1.49 30.50
CA GLY A 384 -13.84 1.69 29.07
C GLY A 384 -15.11 2.19 28.38
N ARG A 385 -14.93 3.13 27.45
CA ARG A 385 -15.78 3.35 26.28
C ARG A 385 -15.04 4.21 25.27
N LEU A 386 -15.04 3.74 24.02
CA LEU A 386 -14.61 4.44 22.82
C LEU A 386 -15.22 5.84 22.76
N TYR A 387 -14.39 6.83 22.42
CA TYR A 387 -14.84 8.09 21.85
C TYR A 387 -14.08 8.37 20.55
N LEU A 388 -14.84 8.40 19.45
CA LEU A 388 -14.52 9.12 18.23
C LEU A 388 -14.45 10.61 18.55
N ILE A 389 -13.35 11.26 18.19
CA ILE A 389 -13.23 12.72 18.18
C ILE A 389 -13.10 13.15 16.72
N SER A 390 -14.05 13.96 16.26
CA SER A 390 -13.98 14.66 14.98
C SER A 390 -13.28 16.01 15.19
N THR A 391 -12.35 16.38 14.30
CA THR A 391 -11.88 17.77 14.22
C THR A 391 -11.61 18.20 12.78
N SER A 392 -12.50 19.08 12.32
CA SER A 392 -12.30 20.33 11.57
C SER A 392 -10.97 20.55 10.84
N VAL A 393 -11.07 20.64 9.51
CA VAL A 393 -10.05 21.12 8.57
C VAL A 393 -10.06 22.65 8.51
N ALA A 394 -9.05 23.31 9.07
CA ALA A 394 -8.64 24.66 8.72
C ALA A 394 -7.30 24.98 9.40
N ASP A 395 -6.20 24.91 8.64
CA ASP A 395 -4.98 25.76 8.77
C ASP A 395 -3.75 25.09 8.12
N VAL A 396 -3.70 25.02 6.78
CA VAL A 396 -2.43 24.86 6.03
C VAL A 396 -2.51 25.60 4.70
N VAL A 397 -2.51 26.94 4.76
CA VAL A 397 -2.13 27.79 3.62
C VAL A 397 -1.32 28.94 4.20
N ILE A 398 0.01 28.85 4.11
CA ILE A 398 1.00 29.94 3.99
C ILE A 398 2.36 29.29 4.30
N LEU A 399 3.17 29.04 3.27
CA LEU A 399 4.64 29.16 3.25
C LEU A 399 5.21 28.59 1.95
N ARG A 400 5.12 29.34 0.85
CA ARG A 400 6.09 29.21 -0.27
C ARG A 400 6.06 30.45 -1.15
N ARG A 401 6.80 31.48 -0.74
CA ARG A 401 7.12 32.63 -1.60
C ARG A 401 8.38 33.34 -1.12
N ALA A 402 9.54 32.78 -1.46
CA ALA A 402 10.78 33.54 -1.60
C ALA A 402 11.81 32.69 -2.36
N LEU A 403 12.63 33.37 -3.15
CA LEU A 403 13.80 32.88 -3.91
C LEU A 403 13.48 32.37 -5.32
N TYR A 404 13.51 33.28 -6.31
CA TYR A 404 14.26 33.08 -7.56
C TYR A 404 14.48 34.44 -8.24
N HIS A 405 15.75 34.82 -8.38
CA HIS A 405 16.26 35.89 -9.23
C HIS A 405 17.32 35.24 -10.13
N PRO A 406 17.27 35.35 -11.48
CA PRO A 406 18.33 34.81 -12.33
C PRO A 406 19.29 35.91 -12.78
N THR A 407 20.58 35.70 -12.55
CA THR A 407 21.68 36.42 -13.22
C THR A 407 22.06 35.67 -14.49
N ALA A 408 22.13 36.41 -15.59
CA ALA A 408 22.49 35.94 -16.92
C ALA A 408 24.01 35.89 -17.11
N LEU A 409 24.50 34.87 -17.84
CA LEU A 409 25.82 34.88 -18.47
C LEU A 409 25.73 34.32 -19.89
N ARG A 410 26.14 35.15 -20.85
CA ARG A 410 26.38 34.84 -22.27
C ARG A 410 27.84 34.41 -22.44
N SER A 411 28.14 33.51 -23.38
CA SER A 411 29.15 33.65 -24.45
C SER A 411 29.17 32.36 -25.33
N PRO A 412 29.97 32.23 -26.41
CA PRO A 412 29.50 32.46 -27.78
C PRO A 412 29.69 31.27 -28.74
N SER A 413 29.04 31.36 -29.91
CA SER A 413 29.16 30.45 -31.04
C SER A 413 30.52 30.50 -31.75
N PRO A 414 30.82 29.48 -32.57
CA PRO A 414 31.42 29.73 -33.88
C PRO A 414 30.72 28.99 -35.04
N ILE A 415 31.19 29.34 -36.24
CA ILE A 415 30.50 29.41 -37.53
C ILE A 415 31.09 28.39 -38.53
N PHE A 416 30.19 27.74 -39.29
CA PHE A 416 30.29 27.13 -40.64
C PHE A 416 31.22 25.93 -40.94
N ALA A 417 30.63 24.84 -41.50
CA ALA A 417 30.99 24.28 -42.82
C ALA A 417 30.02 23.18 -43.32
N ASN A 418 29.53 23.36 -44.56
CA ASN A 418 29.14 22.41 -45.62
C ASN A 418 28.15 21.25 -45.38
N LYS A 419 26.96 21.39 -45.99
CA LYS A 419 25.92 20.37 -46.18
C LYS A 419 26.25 19.41 -47.34
N PRO A 420 26.13 18.08 -47.16
CA PRO A 420 25.61 17.20 -48.19
C PRO A 420 24.07 17.21 -48.15
N ARG A 421 23.41 17.14 -49.32
CA ARG A 421 21.95 16.95 -49.42
C ARG A 421 21.59 15.59 -48.80
N ARG A 422 21.31 15.58 -47.49
CA ARG A 422 20.58 14.50 -46.83
C ARG A 422 19.11 14.69 -47.16
N LEU A 423 18.46 13.62 -47.63
CA LEU A 423 17.00 13.49 -47.57
C LEU A 423 16.56 13.93 -46.16
N PRO A 424 15.48 14.72 -46.02
CA PRO A 424 15.08 15.25 -44.72
C PRO A 424 15.02 14.08 -43.74
N PRO A 425 15.74 14.13 -42.60
CA PRO A 425 15.59 13.12 -41.58
C PRO A 425 14.09 13.05 -41.28
N PHE A 426 13.53 11.84 -41.25
CA PHE A 426 12.26 11.61 -40.60
C PHE A 426 12.43 12.07 -39.16
N PHE A 427 12.20 13.36 -38.90
CA PHE A 427 12.08 13.92 -37.58
C PHE A 427 10.84 13.25 -37.01
N ARG A 428 11.03 12.14 -36.31
CA ARG A 428 10.04 11.71 -35.34
C ARG A 428 10.01 12.85 -34.32
N PRO A 429 8.90 13.59 -34.18
CA PRO A 429 8.76 14.54 -33.09
C PRO A 429 9.05 13.75 -31.81
N THR A 430 9.97 14.25 -30.98
CA THR A 430 10.18 13.69 -29.64
C THR A 430 8.84 13.68 -28.93
N MET A 431 8.45 12.52 -28.38
CA MET A 431 7.21 12.43 -27.59
C MET A 431 7.27 13.48 -26.48
N PRO A 432 6.20 14.25 -26.24
CA PRO A 432 6.21 15.25 -25.18
C PRO A 432 6.45 14.55 -23.83
N SER A 433 7.35 15.10 -23.02
CA SER A 433 7.49 14.69 -21.62
C SER A 433 6.22 14.98 -20.84
N GLU A 434 6.07 14.35 -19.67
CA GLU A 434 5.00 14.65 -18.72
C GLU A 434 4.93 16.15 -18.38
N SER A 435 6.07 16.78 -18.11
CA SER A 435 6.16 18.23 -17.86
C SER A 435 5.69 19.09 -19.05
N ALA A 436 5.87 18.60 -20.29
CA ALA A 436 5.34 19.27 -21.48
C ALA A 436 3.81 19.14 -21.54
N TRP A 437 3.26 17.97 -21.21
CA TRP A 437 1.82 17.76 -21.11
C TRP A 437 1.16 18.59 -20.01
N ARG A 438 1.76 18.67 -18.83
CA ARG A 438 1.31 19.57 -17.75
C ARG A 438 1.21 21.01 -18.24
N LYS A 439 2.24 21.53 -18.91
CA LYS A 439 2.21 22.87 -19.50
C LYS A 439 1.12 23.04 -20.55
N ILE A 440 0.81 22.01 -21.34
CA ILE A 440 -0.30 22.04 -22.30
C ILE A 440 -1.65 22.07 -21.58
N ILE A 441 -1.83 21.32 -20.48
CA ILE A 441 -3.04 21.35 -19.66
C ILE A 441 -3.27 22.76 -19.10
N GLU A 442 -2.24 23.39 -18.56
CA GLU A 442 -2.32 24.73 -17.98
C GLU A 442 -2.61 25.82 -19.03
N THR A 443 -1.99 25.72 -20.21
CA THR A 443 -2.08 26.78 -21.24
C THR A 443 -3.20 26.57 -22.24
N ASN A 444 -3.60 25.32 -22.51
CA ASN A 444 -4.61 24.96 -23.49
C ASN A 444 -5.32 23.64 -23.14
N PRO A 445 -6.16 23.63 -22.08
CA PRO A 445 -6.86 22.42 -21.63
C PRO A 445 -7.80 21.86 -22.70
N LYS A 446 -8.36 22.71 -23.57
CA LYS A 446 -9.16 22.29 -24.72
C LYS A 446 -8.39 21.35 -25.66
N ARG A 447 -7.12 21.66 -25.94
CA ARG A 447 -6.25 20.82 -26.79
C ARG A 447 -6.08 19.42 -26.20
N VAL A 448 -6.05 19.30 -24.87
CA VAL A 448 -5.95 18.01 -24.17
C VAL A 448 -7.24 17.23 -24.31
N VAL A 449 -8.41 17.85 -24.11
CA VAL A 449 -9.70 17.16 -24.29
C VAL A 449 -9.90 16.68 -25.74
N GLU A 450 -9.57 17.52 -26.73
CA GLU A 450 -9.66 17.15 -28.15
C GLU A 450 -8.67 16.05 -28.54
N PHE A 451 -7.60 15.86 -27.78
CA PHE A 451 -6.64 14.79 -28.05
C PHE A 451 -7.27 13.40 -27.86
N TYR A 452 -8.11 13.22 -26.84
CA TYR A 452 -8.81 11.96 -26.58
C TYR A 452 -9.98 11.67 -27.53
N GLN A 453 -10.40 12.64 -28.34
CA GLN A 453 -11.45 12.45 -29.35
C GLN A 453 -10.92 11.77 -30.62
N VAL A 454 -9.60 11.54 -30.73
CA VAL A 454 -8.99 11.11 -31.98
C VAL A 454 -8.75 9.61 -31.95
N GLY A 455 -9.20 8.93 -33.02
CA GLY A 455 -8.92 7.52 -33.24
C GLY A 455 -7.43 7.22 -33.47
N PRO A 456 -7.09 6.06 -34.05
CA PRO A 456 -5.69 5.58 -34.13
C PRO A 456 -4.73 6.45 -34.96
N ASN A 457 -5.24 7.46 -35.66
CA ASN A 457 -4.46 8.33 -36.54
C ASN A 457 -3.94 9.57 -35.81
N ARG A 458 -2.92 10.23 -36.39
CA ARG A 458 -2.44 11.52 -35.89
C ARG A 458 -3.58 12.54 -35.85
N ASN A 459 -3.75 13.21 -34.71
CA ASN A 459 -4.71 14.30 -34.61
C ASN A 459 -4.17 15.59 -35.27
N ARG A 460 -5.01 16.63 -35.31
CA ARG A 460 -4.64 17.96 -35.85
C ARG A 460 -3.46 18.63 -35.13
N TRP A 461 -3.12 18.16 -33.92
CA TRP A 461 -2.02 18.63 -33.11
C TRP A 461 -0.73 17.80 -33.29
N GLY A 462 -0.78 16.79 -34.16
CA GLY A 462 0.33 15.88 -34.44
C GLY A 462 0.49 14.73 -33.45
N TYR A 463 -0.37 14.63 -32.43
CA TYR A 463 -0.31 13.57 -31.41
C TYR A 463 -0.86 12.25 -31.93
N THR A 464 -0.35 11.16 -31.38
CA THR A 464 -0.63 9.76 -31.70
C THR A 464 -1.13 9.02 -30.45
N GLY A 465 -1.59 7.78 -30.62
CA GLY A 465 -1.94 6.92 -29.49
C GLY A 465 -0.79 6.68 -28.50
N LEU A 466 0.47 6.81 -28.92
CA LEU A 466 1.63 6.68 -28.05
C LEU A 466 1.73 7.81 -27.02
N ASP A 467 1.10 8.96 -27.29
CA ASP A 467 1.13 10.09 -26.38
C ASP A 467 0.07 9.99 -25.26
N ILE A 468 -0.84 8.99 -25.35
CA ILE A 468 -1.97 8.84 -24.40
C ILE A 468 -1.48 8.57 -22.99
N THR A 469 -0.50 7.68 -22.81
CA THR A 469 0.01 7.32 -21.49
C THR A 469 0.61 8.54 -20.79
N MET A 470 1.51 9.26 -21.45
CA MET A 470 2.15 10.45 -20.87
C MET A 470 1.15 11.58 -20.59
N SER A 471 0.13 11.75 -21.43
CA SER A 471 -0.90 12.77 -21.18
C SER A 471 -1.83 12.38 -20.02
N MET A 472 -2.12 11.08 -19.84
CA MET A 472 -2.91 10.58 -18.71
C MET A 472 -2.16 10.76 -17.39
N LEU A 473 -0.86 10.50 -17.34
CA LEU A 473 -0.03 10.73 -16.14
C LEU A 473 -0.03 12.20 -15.72
N ALA A 474 0.24 13.11 -16.66
CA ALA A 474 0.15 14.55 -16.38
C ALA A 474 -1.27 15.00 -15.95
N MET A 475 -2.31 14.35 -16.47
CA MET A 475 -3.69 14.64 -16.09
C MET A 475 -4.06 14.11 -14.70
N LYS A 476 -3.51 12.95 -14.32
CA LYS A 476 -3.62 12.39 -12.97
C LYS A 476 -3.05 13.37 -11.94
N GLU A 477 -1.85 13.91 -12.17
CA GLU A 477 -1.29 14.95 -11.31
C GLU A 477 -2.22 16.18 -11.19
N VAL A 478 -2.72 16.69 -12.33
CA VAL A 478 -3.59 17.88 -12.33
C VAL A 478 -4.93 17.59 -11.65
N ALA A 479 -5.49 16.40 -11.81
CA ALA A 479 -6.70 15.99 -11.12
C ALA A 479 -6.49 15.84 -9.61
N TRP A 480 -5.34 15.31 -9.20
CA TRP A 480 -4.93 15.25 -7.80
C TRP A 480 -4.78 16.63 -7.17
N GLU A 481 -4.09 17.56 -7.84
CA GLU A 481 -3.94 18.95 -7.38
C GLU A 481 -5.26 19.73 -7.40
N GLY A 482 -6.16 19.40 -8.32
CA GLY A 482 -7.39 20.12 -8.56
C GLY A 482 -7.15 21.53 -9.12
N GLY A 483 -7.69 22.55 -8.45
CA GLY A 483 -7.47 23.95 -8.80
C GLY A 483 -8.05 24.39 -10.16
N SER A 484 -7.50 25.48 -10.72
CA SER A 484 -8.04 26.10 -11.95
C SER A 484 -7.80 25.27 -13.20
N SER A 485 -6.68 24.54 -13.26
CA SER A 485 -6.32 23.69 -14.41
C SER A 485 -7.29 22.51 -14.53
N TRP A 486 -7.56 21.80 -13.44
CA TRP A 486 -8.59 20.75 -13.40
C TRP A 486 -9.97 21.30 -13.74
N LYS A 487 -10.39 22.41 -13.11
CA LYS A 487 -11.69 23.05 -13.38
C LYS A 487 -11.85 23.41 -14.86
N ALA A 488 -10.79 23.89 -15.51
CA ALA A 488 -10.81 24.19 -16.94
C ALA A 488 -10.96 22.93 -17.79
N LEU A 489 -10.26 21.82 -17.46
CA LEU A 489 -10.45 20.53 -18.15
C LEU A 489 -11.90 20.03 -18.04
N VAL A 490 -12.51 20.13 -16.86
CA VAL A 490 -13.92 19.79 -16.63
C VAL A 490 -14.85 20.67 -17.47
N ASP A 491 -14.59 21.97 -17.55
CA ASP A 491 -15.37 22.89 -18.39
C ASP A 491 -15.34 22.48 -19.86
N TYR A 492 -14.19 22.01 -20.36
CA TYR A 492 -14.01 21.52 -21.72
C TYR A 492 -14.52 20.09 -21.97
N GLY A 493 -14.98 19.38 -20.94
CA GLY A 493 -15.61 18.06 -21.09
C GLY A 493 -14.67 16.87 -20.93
N ILE A 494 -13.61 17.00 -20.11
CA ILE A 494 -12.68 15.89 -19.89
C ILE A 494 -13.33 14.63 -19.30
N ALA A 495 -14.36 14.79 -18.46
CA ALA A 495 -15.07 13.67 -17.84
C ALA A 495 -15.63 12.69 -18.88
N GLU A 496 -16.19 13.22 -19.97
CA GLU A 496 -16.72 12.42 -21.08
C GLU A 496 -15.61 11.62 -21.75
N GLN A 497 -14.47 12.27 -22.00
CA GLN A 497 -13.33 11.61 -22.63
C GLN A 497 -12.71 10.53 -21.75
N LEU A 498 -12.64 10.74 -20.44
CA LEU A 498 -12.16 9.74 -19.49
C LEU A 498 -13.11 8.54 -19.40
N CYS A 499 -14.43 8.78 -19.38
CA CYS A 499 -15.41 7.69 -19.44
C CYS A 499 -15.27 6.90 -20.74
N LEU A 500 -15.16 7.58 -21.88
CA LEU A 500 -14.98 6.93 -23.18
C LEU A 500 -13.64 6.19 -23.28
N ALA A 501 -12.58 6.71 -22.65
CA ALA A 501 -11.29 6.03 -22.56
C ALA A 501 -11.41 4.76 -21.71
N ALA A 502 -12.04 4.81 -20.54
CA ALA A 502 -12.28 3.62 -19.72
C ALA A 502 -13.14 2.56 -20.44
N ILE A 503 -14.07 2.98 -21.31
CA ILE A 503 -14.90 2.04 -22.10
C ILE A 503 -14.15 1.45 -23.29
N ASN A 504 -13.39 2.26 -24.04
CA ASN A 504 -12.92 1.89 -25.38
C ASN A 504 -11.39 1.74 -25.51
N LEU A 505 -10.61 2.19 -24.53
CA LEU A 505 -9.15 2.15 -24.65
C LEU A 505 -8.69 0.70 -24.51
N GLU A 506 -8.10 0.16 -25.57
CA GLU A 506 -7.36 -1.10 -25.51
C GLU A 506 -5.86 -0.78 -25.37
N MET A 507 -5.28 -1.05 -24.21
CA MET A 507 -3.82 -1.03 -24.07
C MET A 507 -3.25 -2.30 -24.71
N LYS A 508 -2.84 -2.19 -25.98
CA LYS A 508 -2.16 -3.27 -26.67
C LYS A 508 -0.71 -3.33 -26.20
N PHE A 509 -0.30 -4.52 -25.78
CA PHE A 509 1.11 -4.78 -25.55
C PHE A 509 1.86 -4.57 -26.88
N PRO A 510 3.00 -3.89 -26.90
CA PRO A 510 3.76 -3.70 -28.14
C PRO A 510 4.24 -5.07 -28.65
N GLU A 511 3.55 -5.65 -29.64
CA GLU A 511 3.89 -6.96 -30.22
C GLU A 511 5.29 -6.99 -30.84
N ASN A 512 5.83 -5.81 -31.18
CA ASN A 512 7.10 -5.65 -31.89
C ASN A 512 8.33 -5.47 -30.97
N LEU A 513 8.19 -5.64 -29.67
CA LEU A 513 9.37 -5.73 -28.81
C LEU A 513 9.95 -7.15 -28.95
N ASP A 514 11.26 -7.24 -29.24
CA ASP A 514 12.09 -8.46 -29.20
C ASP A 514 12.22 -8.97 -27.75
N THR A 515 11.10 -9.05 -27.04
CA THR A 515 11.00 -9.55 -25.67
C THR A 515 10.78 -11.05 -25.69
N THR A 516 11.45 -11.73 -24.77
CA THR A 516 11.22 -13.16 -24.52
C THR A 516 9.77 -13.39 -24.06
N GLU A 517 9.24 -14.59 -24.30
CA GLU A 517 7.89 -14.95 -23.82
C GLU A 517 7.75 -14.78 -22.30
N GLN A 518 8.83 -15.02 -21.54
CA GLN A 518 8.87 -14.79 -20.11
C GLN A 518 8.73 -13.31 -19.75
N GLN A 519 9.40 -12.40 -20.46
CA GLN A 519 9.23 -10.96 -20.26
C GLN A 519 7.82 -10.50 -20.65
N ARG A 520 7.21 -11.10 -21.67
CA ARG A 520 5.82 -10.83 -22.05
C ARG A 520 4.83 -11.29 -20.97
N LEU A 521 5.05 -12.47 -20.40
CA LEU A 521 4.25 -12.98 -19.28
C LEU A 521 4.42 -12.10 -18.04
N ALA A 522 5.65 -11.78 -17.65
CA ALA A 522 5.92 -10.89 -16.52
C ALA A 522 5.28 -9.50 -16.72
N ALA A 523 5.39 -8.92 -17.92
CA ALA A 523 4.77 -7.65 -18.22
C ALA A 523 3.23 -7.74 -18.28
N ARG A 524 2.66 -8.90 -18.66
CA ARG A 524 1.20 -9.13 -18.59
C ARG A 524 0.70 -9.20 -17.15
N GLU A 525 1.51 -9.69 -16.22
CA GLU A 525 1.20 -9.77 -14.79
C GLU A 525 1.34 -8.41 -14.08
N THR A 526 2.21 -7.52 -14.57
CA THR A 526 2.46 -6.21 -13.95
C THR A 526 1.75 -5.04 -14.63
N MET A 527 1.19 -5.23 -15.82
CA MET A 527 0.50 -4.16 -16.55
C MET A 527 -0.88 -3.91 -15.96
N GLU A 528 -1.26 -2.66 -15.83
CA GLU A 528 -2.58 -2.28 -15.34
C GLU A 528 -3.68 -2.56 -16.38
N SER A 529 -4.93 -2.63 -15.93
CA SER A 529 -6.10 -2.61 -16.81
C SER A 529 -6.21 -1.23 -17.49
N SER A 530 -6.59 -1.19 -18.77
CA SER A 530 -6.63 0.05 -19.57
C SER A 530 -7.63 1.08 -19.06
N TYR A 531 -8.65 0.64 -18.34
CA TYR A 531 -9.61 1.53 -17.70
C TYR A 531 -9.10 2.12 -16.38
N HIS A 532 -8.00 1.60 -15.83
CA HIS A 532 -7.54 1.95 -14.49
C HIS A 532 -7.25 3.46 -14.36
N ILE A 533 -6.30 3.95 -15.15
CA ILE A 533 -5.85 5.34 -15.09
C ILE A 533 -7.01 6.33 -15.35
N PRO A 534 -7.88 6.13 -16.37
CA PRO A 534 -9.04 7.02 -16.54
C PRO A 534 -9.99 7.05 -15.33
N VAL A 535 -10.28 5.90 -14.73
CA VAL A 535 -11.16 5.81 -13.54
C VAL A 535 -10.51 6.48 -12.34
N GLU A 536 -9.19 6.32 -12.18
CA GLU A 536 -8.43 6.99 -11.14
C GLU A 536 -8.48 8.52 -11.28
N ILE A 537 -8.28 9.04 -12.50
CA ILE A 537 -8.39 10.48 -12.75
C ILE A 537 -9.81 10.99 -12.42
N LEU A 538 -10.84 10.21 -12.75
CA LEU A 538 -12.22 10.55 -12.37
C LEU A 538 -12.42 10.56 -10.85
N TYR A 539 -11.83 9.60 -10.14
CA TYR A 539 -11.86 9.54 -8.68
C TYR A 539 -11.18 10.76 -8.04
N MET A 540 -9.95 11.08 -8.45
CA MET A 540 -9.23 12.26 -7.97
C MET A 540 -10.02 13.54 -8.24
N GLY A 541 -10.61 13.64 -9.43
CA GLY A 541 -11.50 14.72 -9.81
C GLY A 541 -12.75 14.85 -8.93
N ALA A 542 -13.34 13.73 -8.52
CA ALA A 542 -14.51 13.69 -7.64
C ALA A 542 -14.18 14.17 -6.22
N HIS A 543 -12.94 14.00 -5.76
CA HIS A 543 -12.50 14.48 -4.45
C HIS A 543 -12.53 16.02 -4.33
N HIS A 544 -12.42 16.73 -5.46
CA HIS A 544 -12.44 18.20 -5.51
C HIS A 544 -13.85 18.80 -5.67
N LEU A 545 -14.91 17.99 -5.63
CA LEU A 545 -16.28 18.47 -5.79
C LEU A 545 -16.70 19.32 -4.57
N GLU A 546 -17.18 20.53 -4.85
CA GLU A 546 -17.57 21.49 -3.83
C GLU A 546 -18.83 21.03 -3.07
N SER A 547 -19.04 21.55 -1.87
CA SER A 547 -20.25 21.30 -1.07
C SER A 547 -20.76 22.64 -0.53
N PRO A 548 -21.83 23.22 -1.11
CA PRO A 548 -22.71 22.65 -2.14
C PRO A 548 -22.05 22.53 -3.53
N LEU A 549 -22.57 21.62 -4.37
CA LEU A 549 -22.06 21.39 -5.72
C LEU A 549 -22.24 22.64 -6.61
N SER A 550 -21.16 23.07 -7.25
CA SER A 550 -21.21 24.12 -8.27
C SER A 550 -21.88 23.61 -9.55
N SER A 551 -22.28 24.51 -10.46
CA SER A 551 -22.81 24.09 -11.78
C SER A 551 -21.80 23.28 -12.60
N ARG A 552 -20.50 23.49 -12.37
CA ARG A 552 -19.42 22.71 -12.98
C ARG A 552 -19.38 21.30 -12.39
N ASP A 553 -19.46 21.17 -11.07
CA ASP A 553 -19.47 19.89 -10.37
C ASP A 553 -20.68 19.06 -10.78
N GLN A 554 -21.85 19.68 -10.90
CA GLN A 554 -23.05 19.05 -11.43
C GLN A 554 -22.84 18.55 -12.86
N LYS A 555 -22.21 19.35 -13.73
CA LYS A 555 -21.87 18.93 -15.10
C LYS A 555 -20.92 17.72 -15.10
N PHE A 556 -19.93 17.70 -14.21
CA PHE A 556 -19.01 16.58 -14.04
C PHE A 556 -19.74 15.29 -13.63
N ILE A 557 -20.55 15.34 -12.56
CA ILE A 557 -21.31 14.18 -12.07
C ILE A 557 -22.32 13.70 -13.11
N LEU A 558 -23.09 14.61 -13.73
CA LEU A 558 -24.08 14.25 -14.75
C LEU A 558 -23.44 13.58 -15.97
N CYS A 559 -22.22 14.00 -16.32
CA CYS A 559 -21.45 13.35 -17.36
C CYS A 559 -21.10 11.90 -16.98
N ILE A 560 -20.59 11.67 -15.78
CA ILE A 560 -20.27 10.31 -15.30
C ILE A 560 -21.55 9.46 -15.23
N LYS A 561 -22.66 9.99 -14.67
CA LYS A 561 -23.96 9.30 -14.64
C LYS A 561 -24.41 8.81 -16.01
N ARG A 562 -24.23 9.65 -17.05
CA ARG A 562 -24.61 9.31 -18.43
C ARG A 562 -23.85 8.10 -18.99
N TYR A 563 -22.61 7.88 -18.56
CA TYR A 563 -21.75 6.80 -19.05
C TYR A 563 -21.61 5.63 -18.07
N TRP A 564 -22.16 5.72 -16.86
CA TRP A 564 -21.94 4.76 -15.78
C TRP A 564 -22.31 3.32 -16.15
N THR A 565 -23.50 3.09 -16.70
CA THR A 565 -23.94 1.74 -17.09
C THR A 565 -23.04 1.15 -18.19
N ALA A 566 -22.58 1.97 -19.15
CA ALA A 566 -21.65 1.49 -20.18
C ALA A 566 -20.27 1.15 -19.60
N LEU A 567 -19.80 1.92 -18.62
CA LEU A 567 -18.57 1.65 -17.87
C LEU A 567 -18.66 0.32 -17.11
N THR A 568 -19.72 0.13 -16.33
CA THR A 568 -19.90 -1.09 -15.52
C THR A 568 -20.12 -2.31 -16.40
N ASP A 569 -20.88 -2.19 -17.49
CA ASP A 569 -21.05 -3.26 -18.46
C ASP A 569 -19.74 -3.67 -19.12
N GLN A 570 -18.89 -2.70 -19.48
CA GLN A 570 -17.60 -3.00 -20.08
C GLN A 570 -16.67 -3.72 -19.09
N MET A 571 -16.52 -3.21 -17.87
CA MET A 571 -15.67 -3.83 -16.84
C MET A 571 -16.21 -5.20 -16.38
N TRP A 572 -17.54 -5.37 -16.37
CA TRP A 572 -18.15 -6.65 -16.07
C TRP A 572 -17.87 -7.71 -17.15
N ARG A 573 -18.00 -7.30 -18.42
CA ARG A 573 -17.79 -8.17 -19.59
C ARG A 573 -16.31 -8.50 -19.79
N ASP A 574 -15.46 -7.50 -19.69
CA ASP A 574 -14.01 -7.59 -19.82
C ASP A 574 -13.35 -6.89 -18.62
N PRO A 575 -13.15 -7.62 -17.50
CA PRO A 575 -12.47 -7.07 -16.32
C PRO A 575 -10.95 -6.92 -16.55
N GLN A 576 -10.45 -7.34 -17.71
CA GLN A 576 -9.03 -7.36 -18.05
C GLN A 576 -8.20 -8.03 -16.95
N ARG A 577 -7.30 -7.27 -16.32
CA ARG A 577 -6.33 -7.79 -15.34
C ARG A 577 -6.75 -7.55 -13.91
N SER A 578 -7.81 -6.79 -13.65
CA SER A 578 -8.25 -6.44 -12.30
C SER A 578 -8.61 -7.62 -11.41
N LEU A 579 -8.85 -8.81 -11.98
CA LEU A 579 -9.13 -10.04 -11.25
C LEU A 579 -7.89 -10.91 -11.00
N LEU A 580 -6.75 -10.55 -11.60
CA LEU A 580 -5.50 -11.23 -11.32
C LEU A 580 -5.08 -10.95 -9.88
N PRO A 581 -4.56 -11.96 -9.19
CA PRO A 581 -3.96 -11.75 -7.89
C PRO A 581 -2.68 -10.92 -8.06
N GLY A 582 -2.47 -9.93 -7.21
CA GLY A 582 -1.25 -9.13 -7.25
C GLY A 582 -1.45 -7.72 -6.70
N PRO A 583 -0.37 -7.10 -6.19
CA PRO A 583 -0.43 -5.74 -5.63
C PRO A 583 -0.84 -4.69 -6.67
N THR A 584 -0.42 -4.85 -7.93
CA THR A 584 -0.77 -3.95 -9.04
C THR A 584 -2.28 -3.74 -9.18
N HIS A 585 -3.07 -4.82 -9.01
CA HIS A 585 -4.51 -4.79 -9.26
C HIS A 585 -5.35 -4.45 -8.02
N VAL A 586 -4.72 -4.32 -6.85
CA VAL A 586 -5.41 -3.89 -5.62
C VAL A 586 -6.04 -2.53 -5.85
N PHE A 587 -5.26 -1.59 -6.37
CA PHE A 587 -5.74 -0.23 -6.55
C PHE A 587 -6.77 -0.13 -7.68
N GLU A 588 -6.68 -0.96 -8.73
CA GLU A 588 -7.70 -1.06 -9.79
C GLU A 588 -9.09 -1.42 -9.25
N ARG A 589 -9.14 -2.40 -8.35
CA ARG A 589 -10.39 -2.86 -7.71
C ARG A 589 -10.92 -1.81 -6.73
N ALA A 590 -10.03 -1.20 -5.95
CA ALA A 590 -10.39 -0.23 -4.92
C ALA A 590 -10.93 1.08 -5.51
N VAL A 591 -10.23 1.62 -6.52
CA VAL A 591 -10.51 2.98 -7.05
C VAL A 591 -11.89 3.10 -7.66
N PHE A 592 -12.41 2.03 -8.27
CA PHE A 592 -13.76 2.02 -8.81
C PHE A 592 -14.83 2.14 -7.70
N ALA A 593 -14.66 1.39 -6.61
CA ALA A 593 -15.55 1.44 -5.46
C ALA A 593 -15.48 2.80 -4.74
N TRP A 594 -14.28 3.39 -4.65
CA TRP A 594 -14.09 4.71 -4.07
C TRP A 594 -14.67 5.85 -4.91
N LEU A 595 -14.53 5.79 -6.24
CA LEU A 595 -15.21 6.72 -7.15
C LEU A 595 -16.72 6.70 -6.91
N LEU A 596 -17.31 5.50 -6.86
CA LEU A 596 -18.74 5.37 -6.63
C LEU A 596 -19.17 5.93 -5.26
N ALA A 597 -18.41 5.61 -4.21
CA ALA A 597 -18.69 6.11 -2.87
C ALA A 597 -18.65 7.65 -2.82
N GLU A 598 -17.66 8.27 -3.45
CA GLU A 598 -17.55 9.73 -3.50
C GLU A 598 -18.71 10.36 -4.27
N LEU A 599 -19.09 9.79 -5.42
CA LEU A 599 -20.24 10.25 -6.20
C LEU A 599 -21.56 10.13 -5.43
N MET A 600 -21.77 9.02 -4.70
CA MET A 600 -22.98 8.84 -3.86
C MET A 600 -23.03 9.85 -2.72
N ARG A 601 -21.89 10.10 -2.04
CA ARG A 601 -21.82 11.09 -0.96
C ARG A 601 -22.14 12.49 -1.45
N LYS A 602 -21.68 12.86 -2.64
CA LYS A 602 -21.89 14.21 -3.21
C LYS A 602 -23.26 14.36 -3.86
N GLU A 603 -23.76 13.31 -4.50
CA GLU A 603 -25.03 13.31 -5.24
C GLU A 603 -25.79 11.98 -5.04
N PRO A 604 -26.58 11.84 -3.95
CA PRO A 604 -27.26 10.58 -3.60
C PRO A 604 -28.20 10.03 -4.68
N SER A 605 -28.68 10.88 -5.59
CA SER A 605 -29.49 10.44 -6.74
C SER A 605 -28.74 9.47 -7.68
N PHE A 606 -27.42 9.31 -7.53
CA PHE A 606 -26.64 8.29 -8.22
C PHE A 606 -27.13 6.87 -7.90
N LEU A 607 -27.68 6.65 -6.69
CA LEU A 607 -28.27 5.37 -6.27
C LEU A 607 -29.38 4.88 -7.20
N SER A 608 -30.12 5.77 -7.87
CA SER A 608 -31.14 5.37 -8.84
C SER A 608 -30.61 4.58 -10.04
N ILE A 609 -29.32 4.71 -10.36
CA ILE A 609 -28.66 3.90 -11.41
C ILE A 609 -28.34 2.51 -10.86
N ILE A 610 -27.78 2.46 -9.65
CA ILE A 610 -27.34 1.23 -8.97
C ILE A 610 -28.53 0.35 -8.58
N ASP A 611 -29.65 0.97 -8.23
CA ASP A 611 -30.92 0.33 -7.89
C ASP A 611 -31.68 -0.19 -9.13
N SER A 612 -31.12 -0.04 -10.34
CA SER A 612 -31.67 -0.63 -11.55
C SER A 612 -31.30 -2.12 -11.63
N CYS A 613 -32.27 -2.98 -11.96
CA CYS A 613 -32.04 -4.42 -12.07
C CYS A 613 -31.08 -4.82 -13.21
N ASP A 614 -30.92 -3.95 -14.20
CA ASP A 614 -30.04 -4.21 -15.35
C ASP A 614 -28.60 -3.77 -15.10
N ASP A 615 -28.37 -2.87 -14.14
CA ASP A 615 -27.06 -2.28 -13.88
C ASP A 615 -26.08 -3.30 -13.27
N LYS A 616 -24.81 -3.22 -13.66
CA LYS A 616 -23.77 -4.18 -13.26
C LYS A 616 -22.90 -3.70 -12.10
N THR A 617 -23.19 -2.57 -11.47
CA THR A 617 -22.37 -2.03 -10.38
C THR A 617 -22.26 -3.00 -9.20
N VAL A 618 -23.40 -3.48 -8.69
CA VAL A 618 -23.44 -4.41 -7.55
C VAL A 618 -22.70 -5.73 -7.84
N PRO A 619 -22.98 -6.45 -8.94
CA PRO A 619 -22.25 -7.67 -9.25
C PRO A 619 -20.76 -7.40 -9.52
N LEU A 620 -20.40 -6.28 -10.16
CA LEU A 620 -19.01 -5.93 -10.42
C LEU A 620 -18.22 -5.70 -9.13
N ILE A 621 -18.72 -4.89 -8.19
CA ILE A 621 -18.03 -4.63 -6.92
C ILE A 621 -17.97 -5.91 -6.08
N SER A 622 -19.03 -6.73 -6.08
CA SER A 622 -19.03 -8.04 -5.41
C SER A 622 -17.95 -8.96 -6.00
N ARG A 623 -17.81 -8.99 -7.32
CA ARG A 623 -16.75 -9.74 -7.99
C ARG A 623 -15.36 -9.21 -7.65
N PHE A 624 -15.15 -7.90 -7.63
CA PHE A 624 -13.89 -7.32 -7.16
C PHE A 624 -13.59 -7.70 -5.71
N TRP A 625 -14.60 -7.70 -4.84
CA TRP A 625 -14.46 -8.13 -3.45
C TRP A 625 -14.01 -9.59 -3.35
N MET A 626 -14.57 -10.51 -4.13
CA MET A 626 -14.13 -11.91 -4.11
C MET A 626 -12.69 -12.11 -4.60
N HIS A 627 -12.13 -11.14 -5.32
CA HIS A 627 -10.77 -11.14 -5.84
C HIS A 627 -9.81 -10.25 -5.03
N THR A 628 -10.22 -9.79 -3.84
CA THR A 628 -9.35 -8.94 -3.02
C THR A 628 -8.13 -9.71 -2.54
N THR A 629 -6.96 -9.09 -2.68
CA THR A 629 -5.69 -9.62 -2.16
C THR A 629 -5.11 -8.76 -1.06
N HIS A 630 -5.75 -7.63 -0.73
CA HIS A 630 -5.29 -6.69 0.29
C HIS A 630 -6.46 -6.18 1.15
N ALA A 631 -6.14 -5.48 2.24
CA ALA A 631 -7.15 -4.80 3.05
C ALA A 631 -7.74 -3.56 2.35
N HIS A 632 -7.03 -2.97 1.38
CA HIS A 632 -7.42 -1.71 0.75
C HIS A 632 -8.59 -1.89 -0.23
N ASP A 633 -8.52 -2.90 -1.12
CA ASP A 633 -9.60 -3.21 -2.05
C ASP A 633 -10.79 -3.87 -1.34
N ALA A 634 -10.55 -4.72 -0.34
CA ALA A 634 -11.61 -5.24 0.53
C ALA A 634 -12.33 -4.12 1.29
N GLY A 635 -11.58 -3.18 1.87
CA GLY A 635 -12.12 -2.02 2.56
C GLY A 635 -12.91 -1.10 1.64
N GLY A 636 -12.41 -0.83 0.43
CA GLY A 636 -13.11 -0.02 -0.57
C GLY A 636 -14.45 -0.62 -1.00
N ALA A 637 -14.49 -1.93 -1.27
CA ALA A 637 -15.74 -2.62 -1.60
C ALA A 637 -16.73 -2.59 -0.41
N ALA A 638 -16.25 -2.87 0.80
CA ALA A 638 -17.08 -2.89 2.00
C ALA A 638 -17.64 -1.50 2.36
N ASP A 639 -16.83 -0.44 2.28
CA ASP A 639 -17.27 0.95 2.50
C ASP A 639 -18.34 1.34 1.47
N CYS A 640 -18.11 0.99 0.20
CA CYS A 640 -19.06 1.27 -0.87
C CYS A 640 -20.41 0.58 -0.65
N PHE A 641 -20.42 -0.70 -0.26
CA PHE A 641 -21.66 -1.42 0.05
C PHE A 641 -22.36 -0.90 1.31
N SER A 642 -21.59 -0.58 2.36
CA SER A 642 -22.15 -0.01 3.58
C SER A 642 -22.83 1.32 3.28
N LEU A 643 -22.16 2.20 2.55
CA LEU A 643 -22.71 3.48 2.10
C LEU A 643 -23.97 3.30 1.23
N ALA A 644 -23.94 2.35 0.29
CA ALA A 644 -25.04 2.15 -0.64
C ALA A 644 -26.29 1.53 0.00
N PHE A 645 -26.14 0.65 0.99
CA PHE A 645 -27.25 -0.18 1.50
C PHE A 645 -27.62 0.07 2.96
N ASP A 646 -26.66 0.46 3.80
CA ASP A 646 -26.87 0.78 5.22
C ASP A 646 -26.05 2.03 5.63
N PRO A 647 -26.30 3.19 5.00
CA PRO A 647 -25.54 4.41 5.26
C PRO A 647 -25.67 4.87 6.72
N ASP A 648 -24.57 5.28 7.35
CA ASP A 648 -24.59 5.79 8.72
C ASP A 648 -25.26 7.18 8.73
N PRO A 649 -26.38 7.40 9.46
CA PRO A 649 -27.07 8.70 9.47
C PRO A 649 -26.21 9.86 9.98
N ARG A 650 -25.12 9.57 10.72
CA ARG A 650 -24.19 10.59 11.24
C ARG A 650 -23.14 10.99 10.23
N LYS A 651 -22.63 10.04 9.44
CA LYS A 651 -21.54 10.27 8.47
C LYS A 651 -22.07 10.55 7.07
N ASP A 652 -23.10 9.82 6.68
CA ASP A 652 -23.62 9.75 5.31
C ASP A 652 -25.06 10.29 5.24
N ASN A 653 -25.35 11.36 5.99
CA ASN A 653 -26.70 11.90 6.18
C ASN A 653 -27.46 12.11 4.86
N MET A 654 -26.79 12.60 3.80
CA MET A 654 -27.46 12.78 2.50
C MET A 654 -27.88 11.47 1.85
N VAL A 655 -27.03 10.44 1.90
CA VAL A 655 -27.32 9.11 1.36
C VAL A 655 -28.35 8.40 2.23
N TYR A 656 -28.23 8.50 3.54
CA TYR A 656 -29.23 8.02 4.50
C TYR A 656 -30.62 8.61 4.22
N ASN A 657 -30.73 9.93 4.09
CA ASN A 657 -32.01 10.59 3.79
C ASN A 657 -32.58 10.16 2.43
N TYR A 658 -31.73 9.94 1.44
CA TYR A 658 -32.16 9.39 0.16
C TYR A 658 -32.76 7.99 0.35
N ARG A 659 -32.07 7.10 1.09
CA ARG A 659 -32.54 5.73 1.37
C ARG A 659 -33.83 5.66 2.20
N GLN A 660 -34.14 6.67 3.02
CA GLN A 660 -35.44 6.75 3.69
C GLN A 660 -36.62 6.86 2.71
N SER A 661 -36.40 7.47 1.54
CA SER A 661 -37.42 7.61 0.49
C SER A 661 -37.27 6.61 -0.65
N HIS A 662 -36.10 5.98 -0.79
CA HIS A 662 -35.74 5.02 -1.84
C HIS A 662 -35.09 3.78 -1.20
N PRO A 663 -35.89 2.90 -0.56
CA PRO A 663 -35.35 1.72 0.10
C PRO A 663 -34.64 0.79 -0.89
N VAL A 664 -33.64 0.05 -0.41
CA VAL A 664 -32.83 -0.87 -1.23
C VAL A 664 -33.73 -1.88 -1.93
N PRO A 665 -33.67 -2.01 -3.27
CA PRO A 665 -34.49 -2.97 -3.99
C PRO A 665 -34.12 -4.43 -3.67
N PRO A 666 -35.08 -5.37 -3.66
CA PRO A 666 -34.82 -6.77 -3.30
C PRO A 666 -33.90 -7.50 -4.31
N HIS A 667 -33.79 -7.02 -5.56
CA HIS A 667 -32.95 -7.64 -6.58
C HIS A 667 -31.44 -7.38 -6.36
N VAL A 668 -31.08 -6.47 -5.46
CA VAL A 668 -29.68 -6.20 -5.10
C VAL A 668 -28.99 -7.45 -4.52
N ILE A 669 -29.69 -8.28 -3.75
CA ILE A 669 -29.13 -9.51 -3.18
C ILE A 669 -28.77 -10.52 -4.29
N PRO A 670 -29.67 -10.90 -5.21
CA PRO A 670 -29.31 -11.69 -6.39
C PRO A 670 -28.15 -11.11 -7.21
N ALA A 671 -28.10 -9.78 -7.38
CA ALA A 671 -27.04 -9.11 -8.11
C ALA A 671 -25.68 -9.23 -7.38
N PHE A 672 -25.67 -9.11 -6.06
CA PHE A 672 -24.47 -9.36 -5.25
C PHE A 672 -23.98 -10.81 -5.41
N LEU A 673 -24.90 -11.78 -5.32
CA LEU A 673 -24.58 -13.20 -5.47
C LEU A 673 -24.09 -13.55 -6.89
N GLN A 674 -24.58 -12.86 -7.91
CA GLN A 674 -24.09 -13.02 -9.29
C GLN A 674 -22.61 -12.65 -9.39
N GLY A 675 -22.18 -11.58 -8.73
CA GLY A 675 -20.78 -11.19 -8.63
C GLY A 675 -19.93 -12.20 -7.87
N SER A 676 -20.43 -12.70 -6.73
CA SER A 676 -19.65 -13.55 -5.84
C SER A 676 -19.44 -14.96 -6.37
N ASN A 677 -20.40 -15.47 -7.13
CA ASN A 677 -20.36 -16.81 -7.71
C ASN A 677 -19.67 -16.85 -9.08
N TYR A 678 -19.17 -15.73 -9.58
CA TYR A 678 -18.55 -15.67 -10.89
C TYR A 678 -17.15 -16.30 -10.84
N VAL A 679 -17.08 -17.62 -11.02
CA VAL A 679 -15.85 -18.30 -11.37
C VAL A 679 -15.60 -18.04 -12.84
N GLN A 680 -14.62 -17.20 -13.20
CA GLN A 680 -14.19 -17.16 -14.60
C GLN A 680 -13.76 -18.58 -14.98
N PRO A 681 -14.34 -19.16 -16.05
CA PRO A 681 -13.62 -20.23 -16.72
C PRO A 681 -12.28 -19.63 -17.09
N VAL A 682 -11.19 -20.19 -16.57
CA VAL A 682 -9.83 -19.78 -16.92
C VAL A 682 -9.59 -20.19 -18.37
N ALA A 683 -10.22 -19.47 -19.30
CA ALA A 683 -9.94 -19.54 -20.70
C ALA A 683 -8.72 -18.66 -20.91
N PHE A 684 -7.52 -19.24 -20.77
CA PHE A 684 -6.37 -18.72 -21.49
C PHE A 684 -6.75 -18.82 -22.98
N SER A 685 -7.34 -17.77 -23.53
CA SER A 685 -7.50 -17.66 -24.96
C SER A 685 -6.09 -17.58 -25.53
N SER A 686 -5.68 -18.65 -26.20
CA SER A 686 -4.48 -18.69 -27.02
C SER A 686 -4.69 -17.74 -28.21
N HIS A 687 -4.49 -16.45 -28.00
CA HIS A 687 -4.44 -15.43 -29.04
C HIS A 687 -3.03 -14.86 -29.16
#